data_AF-A0A3M2BBF4-F1
#
_entry.id   AF-A0A3M2BBF4-F1
#
_cell.length_a   1.000
_cell.length_b   1.000
_cell.length_c   1.000
_cell.angle_alpha   90.00
_cell.angle_beta   90.00
_cell.angle_gamma   90.00
#
_symmetry.space_group_name_H-M   'P 1'
#
loop_
_entity.id
_entity.type
_entity.pdbx_description
1 polymer ?
#
loop_
_entity_poly.entity_id
_entity_poly.type
_entity_poly.pdbx_seq_one_letter_code
_entity_poly.pdbx_strand_id
1 'polypeptide(L)'
;MDESLRIPDGYKAVDLEPGGTISPLRLCVLCREEPDPVGGHLVVLRDVLDARVLLGCVVDIGNVVQRWVQVWIQDVDKVAASLSAYQTNLSNTILEERWVRMVDALEEAWPEDLVRIGFEREPAPALFLDPVRGKVKPAMHEASGMPFEVCRDDELLRSRGLEPFSTTLRRYLYVEGLGADSPLVSLNEPAAEGVERLSDVLVGINRDLIPLNAGGGLMMVRRHSPVALSDFIEVLGGAPWPGVAHGSGLVHIDSESVEAGQKGGESIDPDRFFLGRHGRWGRLVETLHLKLRLISDVLGGVSELTARTGRPMLNLTDECFQVEVWDRACGLPRLWTARTSLVDPGAAVALPIAGSRLSYFVAPDVLGRGIYRPQLEVQPAKGLCSIRLREVMVDEDGTATLEGTFETSERVRADTSDLVSLRLNLGGERVDVFARLESASAMASGELRLRTVPQRVSEAVAAAMRAAEGVPIRDIAFEVLPLLSTPCDLYAIGVLSVKALFTGGGKHLPEALDEALSLARQAAALHAELGGADGAPELRERIRLVFDADERWAESLGPQWLTREELSAQEAFDLVPPELWWRVLAAVVRMFPGVGPDSICKDLGDAQSGGAHRVFEPAMEALGDLLVRSRSLMLIDWRFNREVHSVVRGMRTQMIDQGVGIGR
;
A
#
# COMPACT_ATOMS: atom_id res chain seq x y z
N MET A 1 -26.85 -5.60 -28.43
CA MET A 1 -27.36 -4.33 -27.89
C MET A 1 -26.46 -4.01 -26.72
N ASP A 2 -25.76 -2.88 -26.77
CA ASP A 2 -24.76 -2.46 -25.78
C ASP A 2 -25.48 -2.24 -24.44
N GLU A 3 -25.28 -3.11 -23.44
CA GLU A 3 -25.70 -2.80 -22.07
C GLU A 3 -24.70 -1.78 -21.50
N SER A 4 -25.01 -0.51 -21.77
CA SER A 4 -24.33 0.63 -21.18
C SER A 4 -24.28 0.51 -19.66
N LEU A 5 -23.17 0.85 -19.01
CA LEU A 5 -23.09 0.94 -17.54
C LEU A 5 -24.22 1.83 -17.01
N ARG A 6 -25.04 1.30 -16.09
CA ARG A 6 -26.16 2.02 -15.46
C ARG A 6 -25.89 2.25 -13.99
N ILE A 7 -26.54 3.28 -13.45
CA ILE A 7 -26.60 3.49 -12.01
C ILE A 7 -27.41 2.32 -11.41
N PRO A 8 -26.89 1.63 -10.37
CA PRO A 8 -27.61 0.54 -9.72
C PRO A 8 -28.94 1.00 -9.11
N ASP A 9 -29.93 0.10 -9.07
CA ASP A 9 -31.24 0.38 -8.47
C ASP A 9 -31.10 0.80 -6.99
N GLY A 10 -31.87 1.82 -6.57
CA GLY A 10 -31.80 2.38 -5.22
C GLY A 10 -30.64 3.35 -4.98
N TYR A 11 -29.87 3.67 -6.02
CA TYR A 11 -28.83 4.69 -6.01
C TYR A 11 -29.13 5.82 -6.99
N LYS A 12 -28.57 6.99 -6.70
CA LYS A 12 -28.59 8.17 -7.56
C LYS A 12 -27.20 8.76 -7.69
N ALA A 13 -26.92 9.33 -8.86
CA ALA A 13 -25.72 10.12 -9.10
C ALA A 13 -25.99 11.58 -8.71
N VAL A 14 -25.25 12.11 -7.73
CA VAL A 14 -25.39 13.47 -7.22
C VAL A 14 -24.26 14.34 -7.75
N ASP A 15 -24.62 15.38 -8.48
CA ASP A 15 -23.68 16.29 -9.16
C ASP A 15 -22.77 17.01 -8.15
N LEU A 16 -21.45 16.96 -8.40
CA LEU A 16 -20.43 17.64 -7.60
C LEU A 16 -20.23 19.11 -7.99
N GLU A 17 -20.73 19.57 -9.16
CA GLU A 17 -20.61 20.97 -9.53
C GLU A 17 -21.57 21.87 -8.72
N PRO A 18 -21.07 22.83 -7.93
CA PRO A 18 -21.91 23.81 -7.26
C PRO A 18 -22.54 24.74 -8.32
N GLY A 19 -23.87 24.84 -8.35
CA GLY A 19 -24.56 25.81 -9.21
C GLY A 19 -25.34 25.22 -10.39
N GLY A 20 -25.18 23.93 -10.69
CA GLY A 20 -26.07 23.20 -11.60
C GLY A 20 -26.03 23.66 -13.06
N THR A 21 -24.86 24.04 -13.55
CA THR A 21 -24.61 24.24 -14.98
C THR A 21 -24.91 22.92 -15.72
N ILE A 22 -25.63 23.00 -16.84
CA ILE A 22 -25.90 21.82 -17.66
C ILE A 22 -24.62 21.48 -18.42
N SER A 23 -23.83 20.54 -17.88
CA SER A 23 -22.68 19.94 -18.58
C SER A 23 -23.11 18.65 -19.30
N PRO A 24 -22.60 18.37 -20.52
CA PRO A 24 -22.86 17.10 -21.22
C PRO A 24 -22.31 15.88 -20.45
N LEU A 25 -21.29 16.09 -19.62
CA LEU A 25 -20.73 15.09 -18.70
C LEU A 25 -20.70 15.70 -17.30
N ARG A 26 -21.31 15.01 -16.34
CA ARG A 26 -21.33 15.43 -14.94
C ARG A 26 -20.50 14.48 -14.12
N LEU A 27 -19.65 15.05 -13.27
CA LEU A 27 -18.97 14.31 -12.24
C LEU A 27 -19.90 14.22 -11.03
N CYS A 28 -20.14 13.02 -10.54
CA CYS A 28 -21.09 12.77 -9.48
C CYS A 28 -20.50 11.88 -8.39
N VAL A 29 -21.02 12.03 -7.17
CA VAL A 29 -20.87 11.03 -6.10
C VAL A 29 -22.08 10.10 -6.15
N LEU A 30 -21.85 8.80 -5.96
CA LEU A 30 -22.93 7.82 -5.89
C LEU A 30 -23.54 7.85 -4.49
N CYS A 31 -24.85 7.99 -4.41
CA CYS A 31 -25.57 8.06 -3.15
C CYS A 31 -26.76 7.11 -3.14
N ARG A 32 -26.97 6.44 -2.02
CA ARG A 32 -28.17 5.66 -1.80
C ARG A 32 -29.36 6.58 -1.56
N GLU A 33 -30.51 6.26 -2.14
CA GLU A 33 -31.72 7.07 -1.98
C GLU A 33 -32.21 7.07 -0.53
N GLU A 34 -32.21 5.90 0.10
CA GLU A 34 -32.45 5.70 1.53
C GLU A 34 -31.13 5.37 2.24
N PRO A 35 -30.84 5.94 3.42
CA PRO A 35 -29.57 5.70 4.09
C PRO A 35 -29.46 4.24 4.53
N ASP A 36 -28.30 3.62 4.30
CA ASP A 36 -27.94 2.38 4.99
C ASP A 36 -27.79 2.67 6.50
N PRO A 37 -28.28 1.80 7.40
CA PRO A 37 -28.17 2.03 8.84
C PRO A 37 -26.72 2.11 9.35
N VAL A 38 -25.76 1.53 8.62
CA VAL A 38 -24.34 1.54 8.97
C VAL A 38 -23.56 2.49 8.05
N GLY A 39 -23.76 2.37 6.74
CA GLY A 39 -23.01 3.15 5.73
C GLY A 39 -23.55 4.55 5.46
N GLY A 40 -24.78 4.86 5.88
CA GLY A 40 -25.45 6.12 5.55
C GLY A 40 -25.80 6.22 4.05
N HIS A 41 -25.79 7.44 3.52
CA HIS A 41 -26.10 7.69 2.11
C HIS A 41 -24.91 7.52 1.17
N LEU A 42 -23.70 7.78 1.65
CA LEU A 42 -22.49 7.83 0.82
C LEU A 42 -21.87 6.45 0.73
N VAL A 43 -21.52 6.01 -0.48
CA VAL A 43 -20.79 4.76 -0.67
C VAL A 43 -19.30 5.00 -0.40
N VAL A 44 -18.89 4.79 0.85
CA VAL A 44 -17.49 4.87 1.27
C VAL A 44 -16.75 3.62 0.79
N LEU A 45 -15.77 3.80 -0.10
CA LEU A 45 -14.93 2.71 -0.60
C LEU A 45 -13.85 2.33 0.42
N ARG A 46 -13.25 3.33 1.06
CA ARG A 46 -12.25 3.19 2.12
C ARG A 46 -12.01 4.51 2.80
N ASP A 47 -11.42 4.43 3.97
CA ASP A 47 -10.80 5.56 4.62
C ASP A 47 -9.31 5.33 4.76
N VAL A 48 -8.53 6.36 4.45
CA VAL A 48 -7.09 6.38 4.67
C VAL A 48 -6.75 7.39 5.78
N LEU A 49 -5.47 7.55 6.09
CA LEU A 49 -5.02 8.40 7.19
C LEU A 49 -5.55 9.84 7.09
N ASP A 50 -5.43 10.45 5.91
CA ASP A 50 -5.68 11.86 5.64
C ASP A 50 -6.77 12.09 4.59
N ALA A 51 -7.55 11.05 4.26
CA ALA A 51 -8.63 11.14 3.27
C ALA A 51 -9.76 10.12 3.49
N ARG A 52 -10.94 10.50 3.04
CA ARG A 52 -12.06 9.59 2.78
C ARG A 52 -12.21 9.38 1.29
N VAL A 53 -12.40 8.13 0.87
CA VAL A 53 -12.56 7.77 -0.54
C VAL A 53 -13.98 7.29 -0.80
N LEU A 54 -14.72 8.01 -1.63
CA LEU A 54 -16.09 7.72 -1.99
C LEU A 54 -16.20 7.15 -3.40
N LEU A 55 -17.21 6.33 -3.65
CA LEU A 55 -17.57 5.92 -5.00
C LEU A 55 -18.30 7.07 -5.71
N GLY A 56 -17.80 7.43 -6.87
CA GLY A 56 -18.42 8.38 -7.78
C GLY A 56 -18.53 7.82 -9.19
N CYS A 57 -19.13 8.61 -10.06
CA CYS A 57 -19.26 8.28 -11.48
C CYS A 57 -19.20 9.54 -12.34
N VAL A 58 -18.78 9.38 -13.59
CA VAL A 58 -19.00 10.35 -14.65
C VAL A 58 -20.21 9.88 -15.43
N VAL A 59 -21.25 10.71 -15.49
CA VAL A 59 -22.52 10.39 -16.18
C VAL A 59 -22.78 11.38 -17.30
N ASP A 60 -23.44 10.93 -18.36
CA ASP A 60 -23.93 11.83 -19.40
C ASP A 60 -25.28 12.49 -19.03
N ILE A 61 -25.85 13.24 -19.97
CA ILE A 61 -27.18 13.87 -19.82
C ILE A 61 -28.32 12.85 -19.64
N GLY A 62 -28.12 11.61 -20.10
CA GLY A 62 -29.06 10.50 -19.96
C GLY A 62 -28.91 9.71 -18.66
N ASN A 63 -28.04 10.13 -17.74
CA ASN A 63 -27.63 9.37 -16.55
C ASN A 63 -26.99 8.01 -16.88
N VAL A 64 -26.43 7.85 -18.08
CA VAL A 64 -25.64 6.66 -18.42
C VAL A 64 -24.24 6.85 -17.84
N VAL A 65 -23.78 5.86 -17.10
CA VAL A 65 -22.44 5.88 -16.52
C VAL A 65 -21.43 5.71 -17.65
N GLN A 66 -20.57 6.71 -17.81
CA GLN A 66 -19.45 6.66 -18.75
C GLN A 66 -18.21 6.03 -18.09
N ARG A 67 -18.05 6.28 -16.78
CA ARG A 67 -16.91 5.80 -16.00
C ARG A 67 -17.20 5.82 -14.50
N TRP A 68 -16.73 4.81 -13.79
CA TRP A 68 -16.66 4.81 -12.32
C TRP A 68 -15.39 5.53 -11.84
N VAL A 69 -15.51 6.33 -10.79
CA VAL A 69 -14.41 7.12 -10.22
C VAL A 69 -14.37 7.01 -8.71
N GLN A 70 -13.21 7.27 -8.13
CA GLN A 70 -13.00 7.46 -6.70
C GLN A 70 -12.93 8.95 -6.43
N VAL A 71 -13.78 9.46 -5.55
CA VAL A 71 -13.74 10.85 -5.08
C VAL A 71 -13.03 10.86 -3.74
N TRP A 72 -11.81 11.37 -3.73
CA TRP A 72 -11.00 11.51 -2.53
C TRP A 72 -11.23 12.88 -1.93
N ILE A 73 -11.48 12.90 -0.62
CA ILE A 73 -11.74 14.10 0.15
C ILE A 73 -10.78 14.11 1.32
N GLN A 74 -9.93 15.12 1.42
CA GLN A 74 -8.98 15.25 2.52
C GLN A 74 -9.73 15.36 3.86
N ASP A 75 -9.42 14.47 4.80
CA ASP A 75 -10.07 14.34 6.10
C ASP A 75 -9.00 14.29 7.19
N VAL A 76 -9.06 15.22 8.15
CA VAL A 76 -8.07 15.35 9.23
C VAL A 76 -8.48 14.65 10.53
N ASP A 77 -9.75 14.22 10.64
CA ASP A 77 -10.29 13.67 11.89
C ASP A 77 -9.56 12.38 12.29
N LYS A 78 -9.19 11.55 11.31
CA LYS A 78 -8.46 10.31 11.55
C LYS A 78 -7.01 10.55 11.95
N VAL A 79 -6.38 11.60 11.42
CA VAL A 79 -5.05 12.03 11.85
C VAL A 79 -5.09 12.48 13.30
N ALA A 80 -6.11 13.24 13.70
CA ALA A 80 -6.29 13.69 15.07
C ALA A 80 -6.51 12.54 16.07
N ALA A 81 -6.97 11.37 15.60
CA ALA A 81 -7.10 10.15 16.41
C ALA A 81 -5.84 9.26 16.41
N SER A 82 -4.81 9.58 15.60
CA SER A 82 -3.58 8.78 15.46
C SER A 82 -2.60 8.98 16.64
N LEU A 83 -1.44 8.30 16.61
CA LEU A 83 -0.43 8.35 17.68
C LEU A 83 0.01 9.78 18.02
N SER A 84 0.22 10.10 19.30
CA SER A 84 0.58 11.45 19.76
C SER A 84 1.85 12.02 19.13
N ALA A 85 2.85 11.16 18.83
CA ALA A 85 4.06 11.56 18.13
C ALA A 85 3.82 12.08 16.69
N TYR A 86 2.69 11.68 16.07
CA TYR A 86 2.23 12.25 14.81
C TYR A 86 1.53 13.57 15.02
N GLN A 87 0.63 13.65 16.01
CA GLN A 87 -0.20 14.83 16.25
C GLN A 87 0.64 16.09 16.49
N THR A 88 1.75 15.98 17.22
CA THR A 88 2.61 17.14 17.52
C THR A 88 3.38 17.68 16.32
N ASN A 89 3.50 16.89 15.25
CA ASN A 89 4.31 17.20 14.07
C ASN A 89 3.48 17.38 12.80
N LEU A 90 2.15 17.21 12.88
CA LEU A 90 1.25 17.39 11.75
C LEU A 90 0.40 18.64 11.96
N SER A 91 0.24 19.40 10.89
CA SER A 91 -0.67 20.53 10.81
C SER A 91 -1.43 20.48 9.49
N ASN A 92 -2.47 21.30 9.35
CA ASN A 92 -3.21 21.38 8.09
C ASN A 92 -2.27 21.71 6.91
N THR A 93 -1.32 22.65 7.09
CA THR A 93 -0.34 22.98 6.04
C THR A 93 0.49 21.78 5.62
N ILE A 94 0.98 20.99 6.58
CA ILE A 94 1.79 19.79 6.29
C ILE A 94 0.95 18.75 5.54
N LEU A 95 -0.32 18.56 5.93
CA LEU A 95 -1.23 17.64 5.25
C LEU A 95 -1.61 18.11 3.84
N GLU A 96 -1.78 19.41 3.62
CA GLU A 96 -2.01 19.99 2.29
C GLU A 96 -0.77 19.87 1.39
N GLU A 97 0.41 20.19 1.90
CA GLU A 97 1.66 19.98 1.16
C GLU A 97 1.85 18.51 0.78
N ARG A 98 1.57 17.59 1.71
CA ARG A 98 1.60 16.15 1.46
C ARG A 98 0.62 15.78 0.35
N TRP A 99 -0.61 16.29 0.41
CA TRP A 99 -1.64 16.03 -0.57
C TRP A 99 -1.23 16.51 -1.97
N VAL A 100 -0.73 17.74 -2.08
CA VAL A 100 -0.28 18.30 -3.36
C VAL A 100 0.87 17.48 -3.95
N ARG A 101 1.88 17.11 -3.15
CA ARG A 101 2.98 16.24 -3.62
C ARG A 101 2.48 14.87 -4.10
N MET A 102 1.46 14.32 -3.43
CA MET A 102 0.83 13.07 -3.84
C MET A 102 0.09 13.23 -5.17
N VAL A 103 -0.69 14.30 -5.34
CA VAL A 103 -1.36 14.63 -6.62
C VAL A 103 -0.32 14.79 -7.73
N ASP A 104 0.76 15.54 -7.49
CA ASP A 104 1.83 15.76 -8.47
C ASP A 104 2.48 14.42 -8.88
N ALA A 105 2.77 13.55 -7.92
CA ALA A 105 3.36 12.24 -8.20
C ALA A 105 2.41 11.32 -8.99
N LEU A 106 1.11 11.34 -8.67
CA LEU A 106 0.09 10.58 -9.41
C LEU A 106 -0.13 11.14 -10.82
N GLU A 107 -0.10 12.46 -10.98
CA GLU A 107 -0.24 13.13 -12.27
C GLU A 107 0.93 12.83 -13.20
N GLU A 108 2.13 12.71 -12.65
CA GLU A 108 3.33 12.34 -13.40
C GLU A 108 3.41 10.83 -13.70
N ALA A 109 2.89 9.98 -12.81
CA ALA A 109 2.86 8.52 -12.97
C ALA A 109 1.77 8.06 -13.94
N TRP A 110 0.52 8.48 -13.67
CA TRP A 110 -0.69 7.96 -14.30
C TRP A 110 -1.67 9.11 -14.60
N PRO A 111 -1.33 10.01 -15.54
CA PRO A 111 -2.18 11.16 -15.87
C PRO A 111 -3.58 10.74 -16.35
N GLU A 112 -3.72 9.56 -16.96
CA GLU A 112 -4.99 9.01 -17.43
C GLU A 112 -5.95 8.60 -16.30
N ASP A 113 -5.40 8.38 -15.10
CA ASP A 113 -6.18 7.99 -13.93
C ASP A 113 -6.76 9.20 -13.21
N LEU A 114 -6.29 10.43 -13.46
CA LEU A 114 -6.78 11.63 -12.79
C LEU A 114 -7.87 12.34 -13.59
N VAL A 115 -8.93 12.77 -12.91
CA VAL A 115 -9.94 13.70 -13.45
C VAL A 115 -9.74 15.04 -12.76
N ARG A 116 -9.27 16.03 -13.51
CA ARG A 116 -9.00 17.37 -12.97
C ARG A 116 -10.30 18.12 -12.67
N ILE A 117 -10.48 18.52 -11.41
CA ILE A 117 -11.65 19.24 -10.90
C ILE A 117 -11.31 20.61 -10.30
N GLY A 118 -10.03 20.96 -10.20
CA GLY A 118 -9.55 22.24 -9.66
C GLY A 118 -9.32 22.22 -8.15
N PHE A 119 -9.96 21.29 -7.44
CA PHE A 119 -9.85 21.17 -5.99
C PHE A 119 -8.63 20.37 -5.49
N GLU A 120 -7.75 19.94 -6.40
CA GLU A 120 -6.57 19.16 -6.04
C GLU A 120 -5.52 19.99 -5.30
N ARG A 121 -5.49 21.30 -5.57
CA ARG A 121 -4.52 22.27 -5.04
C ARG A 121 -5.18 23.49 -4.41
N GLU A 122 -6.42 23.78 -4.80
CA GLU A 122 -7.24 24.82 -4.19
C GLU A 122 -8.33 24.16 -3.32
N PRO A 123 -8.52 24.59 -2.07
CA PRO A 123 -9.55 24.00 -1.22
C PRO A 123 -10.95 24.22 -1.81
N ALA A 124 -11.75 23.16 -1.80
CA ALA A 124 -13.17 23.30 -2.05
C ALA A 124 -13.84 24.02 -0.87
N PRO A 125 -14.95 24.76 -1.09
CA PRO A 125 -15.78 25.24 0.01
C PRO A 125 -16.32 24.05 0.84
N ALA A 126 -16.89 24.33 2.01
CA ALA A 126 -17.51 23.29 2.82
C ALA A 126 -18.74 22.71 2.10
N LEU A 127 -18.61 21.55 1.44
CA LEU A 127 -19.64 20.96 0.60
C LEU A 127 -20.53 19.97 1.37
N PHE A 128 -21.82 20.09 1.13
CA PHE A 128 -22.84 19.20 1.67
C PHE A 128 -23.76 18.69 0.57
N LEU A 129 -24.27 17.49 0.76
CA LEU A 129 -25.17 16.84 -0.18
C LEU A 129 -26.62 17.15 0.20
N ASP A 130 -27.40 17.65 -0.76
CA ASP A 130 -28.84 17.84 -0.65
C ASP A 130 -29.53 16.61 -1.28
N PRO A 131 -29.93 15.61 -0.47
CA PRO A 131 -30.48 14.36 -1.00
C PRO A 131 -31.82 14.60 -1.69
N VAL A 132 -32.57 15.64 -1.31
CA VAL A 132 -33.87 15.94 -1.91
C VAL A 132 -33.70 16.50 -3.33
N ARG A 133 -32.71 17.38 -3.52
CA ARG A 133 -32.46 18.03 -4.81
C ARG A 133 -31.47 17.27 -5.69
N GLY A 134 -30.74 16.31 -5.14
CA GLY A 134 -29.71 15.54 -5.86
C GLY A 134 -28.53 16.43 -6.31
N LYS A 135 -28.15 17.40 -5.49
CA LYS A 135 -27.04 18.34 -5.77
C LYS A 135 -26.17 18.53 -4.54
N VAL A 136 -24.91 18.87 -4.74
CA VAL A 136 -24.10 19.47 -3.67
C VAL A 136 -24.38 20.96 -3.53
N LYS A 137 -24.35 21.47 -2.30
CA LYS A 137 -24.41 22.90 -1.99
C LYS A 137 -23.49 23.20 -0.80
N PRO A 138 -22.93 24.42 -0.72
CA PRO A 138 -22.27 24.85 0.49
C PRO A 138 -23.28 24.99 1.64
N ALA A 139 -22.82 24.80 2.88
CA ALA A 139 -23.61 25.24 4.04
C ALA A 139 -23.68 26.77 4.03
N MET A 140 -24.89 27.30 4.26
CA MET A 140 -25.14 28.73 4.20
C MET A 140 -25.36 29.29 5.61
N HIS A 141 -24.75 30.44 5.90
CA HIS A 141 -25.05 31.20 7.11
C HIS A 141 -26.42 31.87 6.98
N GLU A 142 -27.35 31.53 7.87
CA GLU A 142 -28.78 31.90 7.73
C GLU A 142 -29.01 33.41 7.67
N ALA A 143 -28.27 34.19 8.48
CA ALA A 143 -28.49 35.63 8.56
C ALA A 143 -27.92 36.40 7.37
N SER A 144 -26.77 35.99 6.82
CA SER A 144 -26.14 36.70 5.69
C SER A 144 -26.47 36.09 4.33
N GLY A 145 -26.92 34.84 4.29
CA GLY A 145 -27.10 34.10 3.03
C GLY A 145 -25.79 33.84 2.29
N MET A 146 -24.64 33.93 2.97
CA MET A 146 -23.31 33.65 2.41
C MET A 146 -22.83 32.25 2.81
N PRO A 147 -21.99 31.58 1.99
CA PRO A 147 -21.50 30.25 2.29
C PRO A 147 -20.46 30.27 3.44
N PHE A 148 -20.37 29.15 4.13
CA PHE A 148 -19.26 28.87 5.04
C PHE A 148 -18.03 28.35 4.29
N GLU A 149 -16.87 28.84 4.69
CA GLU A 149 -15.55 28.48 4.16
C GLU A 149 -14.57 28.19 5.29
N VAL A 150 -13.47 27.51 5.00
CA VAL A 150 -12.45 27.20 6.04
C VAL A 150 -11.63 28.45 6.34
N CYS A 151 -11.59 28.84 7.62
CA CYS A 151 -10.77 29.94 8.10
C CYS A 151 -9.30 29.55 8.11
N ARG A 152 -8.53 30.16 7.19
CA ARG A 152 -7.06 30.02 7.09
C ARG A 152 -6.30 31.21 7.68
N ASP A 153 -7.02 32.22 8.15
CA ASP A 153 -6.44 33.41 8.77
C ASP A 153 -6.04 33.11 10.21
N ASP A 154 -4.78 32.72 10.37
CA ASP A 154 -4.15 32.48 11.66
C ASP A 154 -4.20 33.69 12.61
N GLU A 155 -4.18 34.92 12.10
CA GLU A 155 -4.24 36.13 12.93
C GLU A 155 -5.65 36.30 13.49
N LEU A 156 -6.68 36.14 12.65
CA LEU A 156 -8.07 36.12 13.08
C LEU A 156 -8.31 35.03 14.14
N LEU A 157 -7.85 33.80 13.90
CA LEU A 157 -8.00 32.70 14.86
C LEU A 157 -7.33 33.01 16.21
N ARG A 158 -6.09 33.51 16.21
CA ARG A 158 -5.40 33.92 17.44
C ARG A 158 -6.12 35.05 18.16
N SER A 159 -6.65 36.03 17.42
CA SER A 159 -7.41 37.15 18.00
C SER A 159 -8.67 36.71 18.75
N ARG A 160 -9.22 35.55 18.37
CA ARG A 160 -10.37 34.89 19.00
C ARG A 160 -9.97 33.83 20.03
N GLY A 161 -8.68 33.69 20.36
CA GLY A 161 -8.18 32.70 21.31
C GLY A 161 -8.19 31.26 20.80
N LEU A 162 -8.24 31.06 19.48
CA LEU A 162 -8.30 29.76 18.85
C LEU A 162 -6.93 29.31 18.33
N GLU A 163 -6.81 28.00 18.13
CA GLU A 163 -5.62 27.37 17.58
C GLU A 163 -5.43 27.77 16.11
N PRO A 164 -4.22 28.18 15.68
CA PRO A 164 -3.99 28.55 14.28
C PRO A 164 -4.16 27.36 13.33
N PHE A 165 -4.65 27.63 12.11
CA PHE A 165 -4.84 26.63 11.07
C PHE A 165 -3.49 26.03 10.64
N SER A 166 -2.47 26.87 10.46
CA SER A 166 -1.20 26.47 9.85
C SER A 166 -0.32 25.57 10.73
N THR A 167 -0.53 25.62 12.05
CA THR A 167 0.29 24.92 13.05
C THR A 167 -0.44 23.81 13.79
N THR A 168 -1.73 23.61 13.53
CA THR A 168 -2.54 22.58 14.20
C THR A 168 -3.38 21.79 13.20
N LEU A 169 -4.10 20.78 13.68
CA LEU A 169 -5.09 20.02 12.90
C LEU A 169 -6.52 20.58 13.07
N ARG A 170 -6.70 21.64 13.85
CA ARG A 170 -8.02 22.24 14.06
C ARG A 170 -8.45 22.97 12.80
N ARG A 171 -9.70 22.77 12.39
CA ARG A 171 -10.35 23.52 11.32
C ARG A 171 -11.59 24.23 11.85
N TYR A 172 -11.74 25.49 11.44
CA TYR A 172 -12.88 26.32 11.76
C TYR A 172 -13.53 26.81 10.46
N LEU A 173 -14.85 26.79 10.39
CA LEU A 173 -15.57 27.47 9.31
C LEU A 173 -15.90 28.91 9.70
N TYR A 174 -15.89 29.80 8.72
CA TYR A 174 -16.27 31.20 8.83
C TYR A 174 -16.91 31.70 7.53
N VAL A 175 -17.45 32.90 7.56
CA VAL A 175 -18.06 33.61 6.42
C VAL A 175 -17.13 34.76 6.07
N GLU A 176 -16.37 34.61 4.99
CA GLU A 176 -15.33 35.57 4.59
C GLU A 176 -15.87 37.02 4.50
N GLY A 177 -17.05 37.21 3.91
CA GLY A 177 -17.68 38.52 3.75
C GLY A 177 -18.04 39.25 5.05
N LEU A 178 -18.01 38.56 6.21
CA LEU A 178 -18.21 39.16 7.53
C LEU A 178 -16.89 39.40 8.29
N GLY A 179 -15.77 38.87 7.80
CA GLY A 179 -14.44 39.04 8.39
C GLY A 179 -14.42 38.74 9.90
N ALA A 180 -13.95 39.71 10.69
CA ALA A 180 -13.84 39.58 12.14
C ALA A 180 -15.19 39.42 12.86
N ASP A 181 -16.32 39.77 12.25
CA ASP A 181 -17.66 39.60 12.83
C ASP A 181 -18.29 38.23 12.48
N SER A 182 -17.58 37.42 11.67
CA SER A 182 -18.08 36.10 11.29
C SER A 182 -18.31 35.21 12.52
N PRO A 183 -19.40 34.42 12.54
CA PRO A 183 -19.46 33.25 13.42
C PRO A 183 -18.34 32.29 13.06
N LEU A 184 -17.82 31.59 14.07
CA LEU A 184 -16.83 30.53 13.90
C LEU A 184 -17.46 29.21 14.30
N VAL A 185 -17.25 28.19 13.47
CA VAL A 185 -17.85 26.87 13.65
C VAL A 185 -16.72 25.85 13.73
N SER A 186 -16.68 25.08 14.81
CA SER A 186 -15.68 24.02 15.00
C SER A 186 -16.07 22.79 14.19
N LEU A 187 -15.11 22.24 13.46
CA LEU A 187 -15.28 20.98 12.73
C LEU A 187 -14.83 19.77 13.53
N ASN A 188 -13.88 19.95 14.46
CA ASN A 188 -13.39 18.90 15.33
C ASN A 188 -13.94 19.11 16.75
N GLU A 189 -14.27 18.03 17.47
CA GLU A 189 -14.65 18.09 18.88
C GLU A 189 -13.41 17.98 19.81
N PRO A 190 -13.47 18.48 21.06
CA PRO A 190 -14.50 19.37 21.58
C PRO A 190 -14.40 20.78 20.95
N ALA A 191 -15.55 21.42 20.71
CA ALA A 191 -15.58 22.83 20.32
C ALA A 191 -15.00 23.72 21.46
N ALA A 192 -14.21 24.73 21.08
CA ALA A 192 -13.71 25.73 22.01
C ALA A 192 -14.85 26.62 22.55
N GLU A 193 -14.63 27.24 23.72
CA GLU A 193 -15.62 28.14 24.32
C GLU A 193 -15.93 29.32 23.38
N GLY A 194 -17.20 29.57 23.10
CA GLY A 194 -17.65 30.63 22.20
C GLY A 194 -17.61 30.29 20.70
N VAL A 195 -17.31 29.04 20.34
CA VAL A 195 -17.36 28.53 18.96
C VAL A 195 -18.56 27.59 18.80
N GLU A 196 -19.34 27.78 17.74
CA GLU A 196 -20.51 26.93 17.44
C GLU A 196 -20.07 25.54 16.97
N ARG A 197 -20.92 24.53 17.18
CA ARG A 197 -20.67 23.20 16.60
C ARG A 197 -21.26 23.12 15.19
N LEU A 198 -20.69 22.25 14.36
CA LEU A 198 -21.27 21.98 13.04
C LEU A 198 -22.75 21.56 13.11
N SER A 199 -23.14 20.79 14.13
CA SER A 199 -24.54 20.41 14.36
C SER A 199 -25.49 21.59 14.53
N ASP A 200 -24.99 22.70 15.08
CA ASP A 200 -25.78 23.90 15.36
C ASP A 200 -26.03 24.70 14.06
N VAL A 201 -25.14 24.54 13.08
CA VAL A 201 -25.27 25.13 11.72
C VAL A 201 -26.16 24.28 10.81
N LEU A 202 -26.25 22.98 11.06
CA LEU A 202 -27.09 22.02 10.33
C LEU A 202 -28.56 22.08 10.79
N VAL A 203 -29.10 23.29 10.86
CA VAL A 203 -30.50 23.60 11.18
C VAL A 203 -31.11 24.46 10.07
N GLY A 204 -32.41 24.74 10.15
CA GLY A 204 -33.10 25.62 9.20
C GLY A 204 -32.89 25.20 7.74
N ILE A 205 -32.30 26.09 6.93
CA ILE A 205 -32.01 25.87 5.50
C ILE A 205 -30.98 24.76 5.21
N ASN A 206 -30.25 24.33 6.26
CA ASN A 206 -29.22 23.30 6.20
C ASN A 206 -29.64 21.97 6.88
N ARG A 207 -30.85 21.86 7.43
CA ARG A 207 -31.24 20.71 8.28
C ARG A 207 -31.10 19.34 7.63
N ASP A 208 -31.43 19.25 6.35
CA ASP A 208 -31.47 17.97 5.62
C ASP A 208 -30.17 17.74 4.82
N LEU A 209 -29.11 18.50 5.11
CA LEU A 209 -27.82 18.38 4.45
C LEU A 209 -26.95 17.27 5.05
N ILE A 210 -26.30 16.51 4.17
CA ILE A 210 -25.38 15.43 4.55
C ILE A 210 -23.94 15.93 4.32
N PRO A 211 -23.03 15.85 5.31
CA PRO A 211 -21.62 16.22 5.13
C PRO A 211 -20.95 15.43 4.00
N LEU A 212 -20.38 16.13 3.02
CA LEU A 212 -19.56 15.54 1.96
C LEU A 212 -18.10 15.93 2.12
N ASN A 213 -17.80 17.23 2.08
CA ASN A 213 -16.50 17.83 2.38
C ASN A 213 -16.70 18.98 3.37
N ALA A 214 -17.30 18.68 4.52
CA ALA A 214 -17.61 19.70 5.54
C ALA A 214 -16.35 20.40 6.06
N GLY A 215 -15.21 19.71 6.02
CA GLY A 215 -13.92 20.23 6.43
C GLY A 215 -13.22 21.16 5.43
N GLY A 216 -13.82 21.41 4.26
CA GLY A 216 -13.24 22.19 3.16
C GLY A 216 -11.81 21.74 2.79
N GLY A 217 -11.57 20.42 2.84
CA GLY A 217 -10.31 19.83 2.46
C GLY A 217 -10.09 19.84 0.95
N LEU A 218 -8.85 19.58 0.53
CA LEU A 218 -8.55 19.32 -0.88
C LEU A 218 -9.29 18.08 -1.36
N MET A 219 -9.62 18.04 -2.64
CA MET A 219 -10.31 16.91 -3.27
C MET A 219 -9.57 16.48 -4.53
N MET A 220 -9.53 15.17 -4.80
CA MET A 220 -9.04 14.66 -6.07
C MET A 220 -9.95 13.56 -6.57
N VAL A 221 -10.02 13.40 -7.89
CA VAL A 221 -10.85 12.38 -8.51
C VAL A 221 -9.96 11.48 -9.31
N ARG A 222 -10.04 10.19 -9.01
CA ARG A 222 -9.29 9.14 -9.70
C ARG A 222 -10.22 8.18 -10.40
N ARG A 223 -9.73 7.47 -11.41
CA ARG A 223 -10.44 6.33 -11.96
C ARG A 223 -10.67 5.26 -10.89
N HIS A 224 -11.85 4.63 -10.91
CA HIS A 224 -12.14 3.46 -10.09
C HIS A 224 -12.19 2.21 -10.97
N SER A 225 -11.44 1.19 -10.58
CA SER A 225 -11.60 -0.17 -11.11
C SER A 225 -12.36 -1.00 -10.09
N PRO A 226 -13.45 -1.68 -10.49
CA PRO A 226 -14.43 -2.21 -9.55
C PRO A 226 -13.94 -3.41 -8.75
N VAL A 227 -12.92 -4.12 -9.24
CA VAL A 227 -12.45 -5.37 -8.64
C VAL A 227 -11.25 -5.11 -7.73
N ALA A 228 -11.34 -5.50 -6.46
CA ALA A 228 -10.18 -5.51 -5.57
C ALA A 228 -9.18 -6.59 -6.02
N LEU A 229 -7.89 -6.40 -5.73
CA LEU A 229 -6.86 -7.38 -6.11
C LEU A 229 -7.14 -8.79 -5.55
N SER A 230 -7.60 -8.87 -4.30
CA SER A 230 -7.92 -10.14 -3.66
C SER A 230 -9.08 -10.87 -4.30
N ASP A 231 -10.15 -10.15 -4.62
CA ASP A 231 -11.27 -10.72 -5.35
C ASP A 231 -10.85 -11.21 -6.74
N PHE A 232 -9.99 -10.44 -7.43
CA PHE A 232 -9.51 -10.83 -8.74
C PHE A 232 -8.61 -12.07 -8.69
N ILE A 233 -7.77 -12.22 -7.65
CA ILE A 233 -6.99 -13.44 -7.39
C ILE A 233 -7.90 -14.66 -7.24
N GLU A 234 -9.01 -14.52 -6.51
CA GLU A 234 -10.01 -15.57 -6.33
C GLU A 234 -10.75 -15.88 -7.64
N VAL A 235 -11.08 -14.86 -8.43
CA VAL A 235 -11.68 -15.00 -9.77
C VAL A 235 -10.76 -15.78 -10.71
N LEU A 236 -9.45 -15.49 -10.72
CA LEU A 236 -8.47 -16.28 -11.47
C LEU A 236 -8.40 -17.73 -10.98
N GLY A 237 -8.66 -17.97 -9.70
CA GLY A 237 -8.77 -19.29 -9.10
C GLY A 237 -10.09 -20.02 -9.42
N GLY A 238 -11.07 -19.34 -10.02
CA GLY A 238 -12.37 -19.89 -10.40
C GLY A 238 -13.55 -19.51 -9.50
N ALA A 239 -13.36 -18.59 -8.54
CA ALA A 239 -14.45 -18.05 -7.73
C ALA A 239 -15.33 -17.06 -8.52
N PRO A 240 -16.60 -16.86 -8.12
CA PRO A 240 -17.38 -15.72 -8.56
C PRO A 240 -16.85 -14.42 -7.92
N TRP A 241 -17.08 -13.29 -8.59
CA TRP A 241 -16.79 -11.97 -8.03
C TRP A 241 -17.93 -11.54 -7.08
N PRO A 242 -17.65 -11.11 -5.83
CA PRO A 242 -18.70 -10.72 -4.89
C PRO A 242 -19.34 -9.35 -5.15
N GLY A 243 -18.75 -8.47 -5.96
CA GLY A 243 -19.19 -7.08 -6.13
C GLY A 243 -18.52 -6.10 -5.13
N VAL A 244 -18.99 -4.85 -5.08
CA VAL A 244 -18.42 -3.80 -4.21
C VAL A 244 -19.20 -3.69 -2.90
N ALA A 245 -18.54 -3.73 -1.74
CA ALA A 245 -19.21 -3.59 -0.45
C ALA A 245 -19.76 -2.17 -0.20
N HIS A 246 -20.95 -2.07 0.39
CA HIS A 246 -21.52 -0.83 0.90
C HIS A 246 -22.40 -1.09 2.15
N GLY A 247 -21.88 -0.72 3.32
CA GLY A 247 -22.56 -0.94 4.59
C GLY A 247 -22.84 -2.43 4.82
N SER A 248 -24.12 -2.79 4.90
CA SER A 248 -24.54 -4.21 5.05
C SER A 248 -24.75 -4.96 3.73
N GLY A 249 -24.66 -4.27 2.58
CA GLY A 249 -24.98 -4.80 1.26
C GLY A 249 -23.82 -4.79 0.26
N LEU A 250 -24.12 -5.26 -0.96
CA LEU A 250 -23.21 -5.28 -2.11
C LEU A 250 -23.79 -4.42 -3.24
N VAL A 251 -22.91 -3.74 -3.98
CA VAL A 251 -23.21 -2.92 -5.14
C VAL A 251 -22.54 -3.55 -6.35
N HIS A 252 -23.34 -4.00 -7.30
CA HIS A 252 -22.85 -4.59 -8.55
C HIS A 252 -22.76 -3.47 -9.60
N ILE A 253 -21.57 -2.91 -9.78
CA ILE A 253 -21.31 -1.81 -10.71
C ILE A 253 -20.78 -2.28 -12.08
N ASP A 254 -20.49 -3.59 -12.22
CA ASP A 254 -19.92 -4.19 -13.42
C ASP A 254 -20.22 -5.70 -13.55
N SER A 255 -21.50 -6.07 -13.43
CA SER A 255 -21.91 -7.49 -13.34
C SER A 255 -21.52 -8.32 -14.57
N GLU A 256 -21.48 -7.74 -15.77
CA GLU A 256 -21.11 -8.49 -16.97
C GLU A 256 -19.59 -8.59 -17.17
N SER A 257 -18.84 -7.50 -16.91
CA SER A 257 -17.44 -7.44 -16.43
C SER A 257 -16.69 -8.75 -16.16
N VAL A 258 -17.05 -9.31 -15.04
CA VAL A 258 -16.25 -10.32 -14.38
C VAL A 258 -17.06 -11.60 -14.23
N GLU A 259 -18.40 -11.51 -14.18
CA GLU A 259 -19.30 -12.60 -13.78
C GLU A 259 -19.85 -13.44 -14.94
N ALA A 260 -19.39 -13.25 -16.18
CA ALA A 260 -19.92 -13.98 -17.35
C ALA A 260 -19.99 -15.51 -17.12
N GLY A 261 -21.18 -15.95 -16.68
CA GLY A 261 -21.80 -17.25 -16.86
C GLY A 261 -21.17 -18.48 -16.21
N GLN A 262 -21.06 -18.57 -14.88
CA GLN A 262 -21.05 -19.88 -14.19
C GLN A 262 -22.49 -20.46 -14.10
N LYS A 263 -23.25 -20.46 -15.20
CA LYS A 263 -24.57 -21.09 -15.25
C LYS A 263 -24.41 -22.55 -15.68
N GLY A 264 -24.23 -23.43 -14.70
CA GLY A 264 -24.20 -24.89 -14.89
C GLY A 264 -22.78 -25.42 -15.10
N GLY A 265 -22.35 -26.29 -14.19
CA GLY A 265 -20.97 -26.72 -13.95
C GLY A 265 -20.24 -27.51 -15.05
N GLU A 266 -20.49 -27.25 -16.33
CA GLU A 266 -19.74 -27.88 -17.44
C GLU A 266 -19.33 -26.91 -18.57
N SER A 267 -19.85 -25.68 -18.60
CA SER A 267 -19.56 -24.72 -19.68
C SER A 267 -18.88 -23.48 -19.11
N ILE A 268 -17.54 -23.50 -19.09
CA ILE A 268 -16.75 -22.29 -18.89
C ILE A 268 -16.85 -21.45 -20.15
N ASP A 269 -17.13 -20.16 -19.98
CA ASP A 269 -17.13 -19.17 -21.05
C ASP A 269 -15.78 -19.19 -21.79
N PRO A 270 -15.73 -19.59 -23.08
CA PRO A 270 -14.50 -19.66 -23.86
C PRO A 270 -13.82 -18.29 -24.02
N ASP A 271 -14.53 -17.19 -23.72
CA ASP A 271 -14.00 -15.83 -23.85
C ASP A 271 -13.22 -15.38 -22.60
N ARG A 272 -13.26 -16.15 -21.49
CA ARG A 272 -12.62 -15.79 -20.21
C ARG A 272 -11.12 -16.13 -20.16
N PHE A 273 -10.76 -17.33 -20.65
CA PHE A 273 -9.42 -17.90 -20.61
C PHE A 273 -9.01 -18.44 -21.99
N PHE A 274 -7.75 -18.26 -22.39
CA PHE A 274 -7.17 -18.76 -23.64
C PHE A 274 -7.14 -20.31 -23.67
N LEU A 275 -6.63 -20.91 -22.60
CA LEU A 275 -6.47 -22.35 -22.43
C LEU A 275 -7.61 -22.98 -21.63
N GLY A 276 -8.55 -22.18 -21.11
CA GLY A 276 -9.68 -22.67 -20.33
C GLY A 276 -10.51 -23.75 -21.04
N ARG A 277 -10.59 -23.66 -22.38
CA ARG A 277 -11.21 -24.66 -23.26
C ARG A 277 -10.54 -26.05 -23.24
N HIS A 278 -9.29 -26.13 -22.78
CA HIS A 278 -8.54 -27.38 -22.63
C HIS A 278 -8.75 -28.04 -21.26
N GLY A 279 -9.77 -27.59 -20.51
CA GLY A 279 -10.12 -28.16 -19.22
C GLY A 279 -9.26 -27.63 -18.07
N ARG A 280 -9.30 -28.35 -16.95
CA ARG A 280 -8.62 -27.99 -15.69
C ARG A 280 -7.14 -27.70 -15.83
N TRP A 281 -6.50 -28.48 -16.70
CA TRP A 281 -5.07 -28.43 -16.96
C TRP A 281 -4.61 -27.12 -17.62
N GLY A 282 -5.36 -26.65 -18.62
CA GLY A 282 -5.07 -25.39 -19.29
C GLY A 282 -5.25 -24.20 -18.34
N ARG A 283 -6.26 -24.25 -17.47
CA ARG A 283 -6.54 -23.22 -16.48
C ARG A 283 -5.43 -23.09 -15.44
N LEU A 284 -4.90 -24.19 -14.93
CA LEU A 284 -3.82 -24.16 -13.94
C LEU A 284 -2.60 -23.35 -14.43
N VAL A 285 -2.11 -23.68 -15.63
CA VAL A 285 -0.93 -23.04 -16.24
C VAL A 285 -1.21 -21.57 -16.57
N GLU A 286 -2.40 -21.28 -17.08
CA GLU A 286 -2.81 -19.92 -17.42
C GLU A 286 -2.99 -19.04 -16.19
N THR A 287 -3.60 -19.57 -15.13
CA THR A 287 -3.78 -18.90 -13.84
C THR A 287 -2.43 -18.60 -13.19
N LEU A 288 -1.43 -19.49 -13.27
CA LEU A 288 -0.05 -19.18 -12.86
C LEU A 288 0.46 -17.92 -13.55
N HIS A 289 0.37 -17.87 -14.88
CA HIS A 289 0.89 -16.73 -15.64
C HIS A 289 0.17 -15.43 -15.28
N LEU A 290 -1.17 -15.44 -15.22
CA LEU A 290 -1.96 -14.26 -14.91
C LEU A 290 -1.67 -13.76 -13.49
N LYS A 291 -1.54 -14.66 -12.49
CA LYS A 291 -1.18 -14.28 -11.12
C LYS A 291 0.23 -13.70 -11.03
N LEU A 292 1.22 -14.28 -11.73
CA LEU A 292 2.58 -13.70 -11.81
C LEU A 292 2.56 -12.30 -12.43
N ARG A 293 1.70 -12.08 -13.44
CA ARG A 293 1.53 -10.76 -14.06
C ARG A 293 0.93 -9.75 -13.09
N LEU A 294 -0.08 -10.13 -12.31
CA LEU A 294 -0.65 -9.25 -11.28
C LEU A 294 0.39 -8.83 -10.25
N ILE A 295 1.23 -9.77 -9.78
CA ILE A 295 2.31 -9.46 -8.82
C ILE A 295 3.34 -8.51 -9.45
N SER A 296 3.65 -8.71 -10.73
CA SER A 296 4.54 -7.80 -11.46
C SER A 296 3.97 -6.39 -11.57
N ASP A 297 2.67 -6.25 -11.85
CA ASP A 297 1.99 -4.95 -11.89
C ASP A 297 1.98 -4.28 -10.50
N VAL A 298 1.76 -5.05 -9.44
CA VAL A 298 1.85 -4.59 -8.03
C VAL A 298 3.23 -4.00 -7.72
N LEU A 299 4.30 -4.75 -8.03
CA LEU A 299 5.68 -4.29 -7.82
C LEU A 299 6.01 -3.06 -8.65
N GLY A 300 5.61 -3.05 -9.92
CA GLY A 300 5.81 -1.90 -10.81
C GLY A 300 5.14 -0.64 -10.28
N GLY A 301 3.87 -0.74 -9.86
CA GLY A 301 3.12 0.40 -9.32
C GLY A 301 3.72 0.97 -8.04
N VAL A 302 4.12 0.11 -7.10
CA VAL A 302 4.77 0.54 -5.85
C VAL A 302 6.15 1.16 -6.12
N SER A 303 6.95 0.52 -6.97
CA SER A 303 8.29 1.01 -7.33
C SER A 303 8.23 2.37 -8.00
N GLU A 304 7.32 2.55 -8.97
CA GLU A 304 7.14 3.81 -9.69
C GLU A 304 6.73 4.94 -8.74
N LEU A 305 5.71 4.73 -7.89
CA LEU A 305 5.27 5.78 -6.97
C LEU A 305 6.32 6.10 -5.90
N THR A 306 7.04 5.08 -5.42
CA THR A 306 8.17 5.26 -4.49
C THR A 306 9.29 6.07 -5.14
N ALA A 307 9.58 5.85 -6.42
CA ALA A 307 10.64 6.57 -7.13
C ALA A 307 10.33 8.07 -7.23
N ARG A 308 9.05 8.42 -7.44
CA ARG A 308 8.58 9.80 -7.56
C ARG A 308 8.47 10.51 -6.22
N THR A 309 7.95 9.82 -5.22
CA THR A 309 7.70 10.42 -3.89
C THR A 309 8.94 10.38 -2.99
N GLY A 310 9.86 9.44 -3.20
CA GLY A 310 11.00 9.17 -2.33
C GLY A 310 10.60 8.58 -0.98
N ARG A 311 9.40 8.01 -0.86
CA ARG A 311 8.80 7.59 0.41
C ARG A 311 8.35 6.12 0.34
N PRO A 312 8.51 5.35 1.43
CA PRO A 312 7.85 4.05 1.54
C PRO A 312 6.33 4.24 1.68
N MET A 313 5.56 3.19 1.43
CA MET A 313 4.10 3.21 1.56
C MET A 313 3.69 2.94 3.02
N LEU A 314 4.29 1.91 3.65
CA LEU A 314 4.08 1.46 5.03
C LEU A 314 2.62 1.09 5.40
N ASN A 315 1.73 0.97 4.42
CA ASN A 315 0.34 0.55 4.58
C ASN A 315 -0.11 -0.47 3.52
N LEU A 316 0.80 -1.06 2.75
CA LEU A 316 0.42 -1.97 1.67
C LEU A 316 -0.38 -3.17 2.19
N THR A 317 -1.55 -3.35 1.59
CA THR A 317 -2.43 -4.51 1.70
C THR A 317 -3.01 -4.81 0.32
N ASP A 318 -3.87 -5.82 0.21
CA ASP A 318 -4.61 -6.10 -1.03
C ASP A 318 -5.63 -5.02 -1.39
N GLU A 319 -6.10 -4.23 -0.42
CA GLU A 319 -7.04 -3.12 -0.63
C GLU A 319 -6.39 -1.90 -1.28
N CYS A 320 -5.05 -1.81 -1.22
CA CYS A 320 -4.29 -0.76 -1.89
C CYS A 320 -4.30 -0.89 -3.42
N PHE A 321 -4.81 -2.01 -3.95
CA PHE A 321 -4.77 -2.33 -5.37
C PHE A 321 -6.16 -2.65 -5.92
N GLN A 322 -6.41 -2.18 -7.14
CA GLN A 322 -7.60 -2.55 -7.91
C GLN A 322 -7.18 -3.14 -9.24
N VAL A 323 -8.01 -4.01 -9.79
CA VAL A 323 -7.79 -4.64 -11.08
C VAL A 323 -8.80 -4.10 -12.07
N GLU A 324 -8.27 -3.49 -13.12
CA GLU A 324 -9.05 -3.12 -14.30
C GLU A 324 -9.07 -4.28 -15.29
N VAL A 325 -10.24 -4.59 -15.84
CA VAL A 325 -10.38 -5.56 -16.94
C VAL A 325 -11.01 -4.83 -18.13
N TRP A 326 -10.41 -4.94 -19.32
CA TRP A 326 -10.91 -4.30 -20.53
C TRP A 326 -11.77 -5.24 -21.36
N ASP A 327 -13.01 -4.85 -21.61
CA ASP A 327 -13.98 -5.63 -22.40
C ASP A 327 -13.67 -5.71 -23.91
N ARG A 328 -12.78 -4.84 -24.42
CA ARG A 328 -12.66 -4.59 -25.86
C ARG A 328 -11.24 -4.73 -26.43
N ALA A 329 -10.37 -5.52 -25.81
CA ALA A 329 -9.12 -5.90 -26.47
C ALA A 329 -9.43 -6.93 -27.57
N CYS A 330 -9.59 -6.47 -28.81
CA CYS A 330 -9.93 -7.31 -29.96
C CYS A 330 -9.00 -8.53 -30.06
N GLY A 331 -9.54 -9.73 -29.77
CA GLY A 331 -8.86 -11.01 -29.98
C GLY A 331 -8.08 -11.58 -28.79
N LEU A 332 -8.12 -10.97 -27.61
CA LEU A 332 -7.59 -11.56 -26.37
C LEU A 332 -8.71 -12.04 -25.46
N PRO A 333 -8.52 -13.14 -24.71
CA PRO A 333 -9.46 -13.51 -23.66
C PRO A 333 -9.52 -12.43 -22.59
N ARG A 334 -10.70 -12.25 -22.00
CA ARG A 334 -11.01 -11.09 -21.15
C ARG A 334 -10.04 -10.93 -19.98
N LEU A 335 -9.72 -12.01 -19.26
CA LEU A 335 -8.85 -11.93 -18.08
C LEU A 335 -7.38 -11.60 -18.41
N TRP A 336 -6.96 -11.71 -19.68
CA TRP A 336 -5.63 -11.29 -20.12
C TRP A 336 -5.49 -9.79 -20.28
N THR A 337 -6.61 -9.09 -20.33
CA THR A 337 -6.65 -7.65 -20.37
C THR A 337 -6.52 -7.04 -18.97
N ALA A 338 -6.48 -7.87 -17.93
CA ALA A 338 -6.36 -7.38 -16.57
C ALA A 338 -5.07 -6.57 -16.37
N ARG A 339 -5.20 -5.45 -15.67
CA ARG A 339 -4.07 -4.63 -15.17
C ARG A 339 -4.33 -4.28 -13.73
N THR A 340 -3.34 -4.50 -12.87
CA THR A 340 -3.41 -4.02 -11.49
C THR A 340 -2.93 -2.57 -11.42
N SER A 341 -3.67 -1.72 -10.71
CA SER A 341 -3.32 -0.33 -10.44
C SER A 341 -3.21 -0.09 -8.94
N LEU A 342 -2.19 0.68 -8.53
CA LEU A 342 -2.02 1.16 -7.16
C LEU A 342 -3.00 2.31 -6.92
N VAL A 343 -3.99 2.07 -6.07
CA VAL A 343 -5.03 3.04 -5.74
C VAL A 343 -4.79 3.73 -4.40
N ASP A 344 -4.04 3.14 -3.47
CA ASP A 344 -3.64 3.81 -2.22
C ASP A 344 -2.16 4.27 -2.30
N PRO A 345 -1.89 5.58 -2.23
CA PRO A 345 -0.56 6.14 -2.49
C PRO A 345 0.40 6.10 -1.29
N GLY A 346 0.05 5.43 -0.19
CA GLY A 346 0.95 5.26 0.95
C GLY A 346 0.59 6.12 2.16
N ALA A 347 0.76 5.57 3.36
CA ALA A 347 0.44 6.24 4.62
C ALA A 347 1.67 6.73 5.39
N ALA A 348 2.89 6.34 5.00
CA ALA A 348 4.12 6.71 5.69
C ALA A 348 4.23 8.22 5.91
N VAL A 349 4.58 8.69 7.10
CA VAL A 349 4.89 10.10 7.38
C VAL A 349 6.38 10.26 7.55
N ALA A 350 6.96 11.24 6.86
CA ALA A 350 8.35 11.63 7.05
C ALA A 350 8.47 12.49 8.31
N LEU A 351 9.25 12.03 9.29
CA LEU A 351 9.60 12.81 10.46
C LEU A 351 11.04 13.31 10.28
N PRO A 352 11.24 14.64 10.12
CA PRO A 352 12.57 15.19 9.94
C PRO A 352 13.38 15.03 11.22
N ILE A 353 14.65 14.66 11.08
CA ILE A 353 15.61 14.69 12.19
C ILE A 353 16.10 16.12 12.32
N ALA A 354 15.84 16.75 13.47
CA ALA A 354 16.23 18.13 13.73
C ALA A 354 17.73 18.34 13.47
N GLY A 355 18.06 19.39 12.71
CA GLY A 355 19.44 19.68 12.32
C GLY A 355 20.04 18.75 11.26
N SER A 356 19.33 17.72 10.78
CA SER A 356 19.82 16.84 9.72
C SER A 356 19.04 17.01 8.42
N ARG A 357 19.61 16.53 7.31
CA ARG A 357 18.87 16.33 6.05
C ARG A 357 18.09 15.01 6.02
N LEU A 358 18.31 14.16 7.01
CA LEU A 358 17.66 12.86 7.10
C LEU A 358 16.25 13.01 7.69
N SER A 359 15.36 12.13 7.23
CA SER A 359 14.06 11.90 7.83
C SER A 359 13.91 10.41 8.07
N TYR A 360 13.16 10.04 9.10
CA TYR A 360 12.73 8.66 9.28
C TYR A 360 11.24 8.56 8.98
N PHE A 361 10.81 7.38 8.57
CA PHE A 361 9.41 7.14 8.24
C PHE A 361 8.73 6.35 9.33
N VAL A 362 7.48 6.72 9.58
CA VAL A 362 6.62 6.05 10.54
C VAL A 362 5.30 5.69 9.84
N ALA A 363 4.71 4.56 10.23
CA ALA A 363 3.37 4.13 9.81
C ALA A 363 2.30 4.63 10.80
N PRO A 364 1.21 5.27 10.35
CA PRO A 364 0.27 5.98 11.22
C PRO A 364 -0.51 5.08 12.18
N ASP A 365 -0.82 3.86 11.74
CA ASP A 365 -1.43 2.87 12.63
C ASP A 365 -0.35 2.21 13.48
N VAL A 366 -0.68 2.02 14.76
CA VAL A 366 0.16 1.30 15.72
C VAL A 366 0.75 0.05 15.07
N LEU A 367 2.08 0.00 15.05
CA LEU A 367 2.89 -1.16 14.72
C LEU A 367 2.24 -2.44 15.30
N GLY A 368 1.88 -3.41 14.45
CA GLY A 368 1.70 -4.79 14.90
C GLY A 368 0.32 -5.46 14.84
N ARG A 369 -0.63 -5.03 13.99
CA ARG A 369 -1.88 -5.80 13.79
C ARG A 369 -2.24 -5.97 12.31
N GLY A 370 -1.41 -6.68 11.57
CA GLY A 370 -1.73 -7.07 10.20
C GLY A 370 -0.69 -8.02 9.64
N ILE A 371 -1.15 -9.07 8.94
CA ILE A 371 -0.28 -10.07 8.28
C ILE A 371 0.63 -9.47 7.21
N TYR A 372 0.28 -8.31 6.65
CA TYR A 372 1.09 -7.59 5.66
C TYR A 372 2.23 -6.77 6.27
N ARG A 373 2.29 -6.66 7.60
CA ARG A 373 3.37 -5.95 8.29
C ARG A 373 4.31 -6.96 8.94
N PRO A 374 5.63 -6.81 8.77
CA PRO A 374 6.57 -7.68 9.45
C PRO A 374 6.42 -7.52 10.96
N GLN A 375 6.52 -8.64 11.69
CA GLN A 375 6.57 -8.59 13.15
C GLN A 375 7.90 -7.95 13.55
N LEU A 376 7.84 -6.72 14.05
CA LEU A 376 9.00 -6.09 14.67
C LEU A 376 9.30 -6.83 15.98
N GLU A 377 10.40 -7.56 16.02
CA GLU A 377 10.90 -8.14 17.27
C GLU A 377 11.33 -7.04 18.25
N VAL A 378 11.63 -5.84 17.74
CA VAL A 378 12.01 -4.67 18.51
C VAL A 378 10.75 -3.95 19.01
N GLN A 379 10.37 -4.24 20.27
CA GLN A 379 9.61 -3.23 21.01
C GLN A 379 10.53 -2.01 21.19
N PRO A 380 10.03 -0.77 20.98
CA PRO A 380 10.84 0.43 21.21
C PRO A 380 11.37 0.39 22.65
N ALA A 381 12.65 0.07 22.78
CA ALA A 381 13.31 -0.02 24.06
C ALA A 381 13.59 1.42 24.52
N LYS A 382 13.11 1.77 25.71
CA LYS A 382 13.40 3.03 26.37
C LYS A 382 14.14 2.76 27.65
N GLY A 383 15.09 3.61 27.98
CA GLY A 383 15.82 3.48 29.22
C GLY A 383 16.84 4.57 29.43
N LEU A 384 17.77 4.27 30.32
CA LEU A 384 18.93 5.11 30.60
C LEU A 384 20.21 4.43 30.11
N CYS A 385 21.13 5.23 29.56
CA CYS A 385 22.44 4.77 29.13
C CYS A 385 23.54 5.71 29.61
N SER A 386 24.77 5.21 29.60
CA SER A 386 25.99 6.01 29.59
C SER A 386 26.57 6.02 28.18
N ILE A 387 27.08 7.18 27.76
CA ILE A 387 27.90 7.27 26.55
C ILE A 387 29.28 7.79 26.88
N ARG A 388 30.29 7.30 26.18
CA ARG A 388 31.64 7.87 26.19
C ARG A 388 32.03 8.26 24.78
N LEU A 389 32.13 9.57 24.55
CA LEU A 389 32.54 10.10 23.25
C LEU A 389 34.02 9.81 23.03
N ARG A 390 34.34 9.21 21.89
CA ARG A 390 35.72 8.96 21.44
C ARG A 390 36.19 10.09 20.54
N GLU A 391 35.31 10.54 19.66
CA GLU A 391 35.64 11.52 18.63
C GLU A 391 34.41 12.36 18.30
N VAL A 392 34.60 13.67 18.23
CA VAL A 392 33.59 14.64 17.81
C VAL A 392 34.08 15.37 16.56
N MET A 393 33.56 14.93 15.42
CA MET A 393 33.81 15.59 14.14
C MET A 393 32.81 16.73 13.97
N VAL A 394 33.27 17.95 13.68
CA VAL A 394 32.41 19.09 13.38
C VAL A 394 32.89 19.72 12.08
N ASP A 395 32.02 19.75 11.08
CA ASP A 395 32.28 20.30 9.76
C ASP A 395 32.18 21.85 9.78
N GLU A 396 32.70 22.49 8.73
CA GLU A 396 32.69 23.96 8.57
C GLU A 396 31.27 24.56 8.54
N ASP A 397 30.26 23.76 8.18
CA ASP A 397 28.85 24.18 8.14
C ASP A 397 28.13 24.05 9.51
N GLY A 398 28.86 23.63 10.55
CA GLY A 398 28.34 23.43 11.91
C GLY A 398 27.65 22.08 12.13
N THR A 399 27.78 21.14 11.19
CA THR A 399 27.29 19.77 11.34
C THR A 399 28.24 18.95 12.21
N ALA A 400 27.72 18.31 13.25
CA ALA A 400 28.47 17.46 14.15
C ALA A 400 28.14 15.97 13.94
N THR A 401 29.17 15.12 13.99
CA THR A 401 29.08 13.66 14.03
C THR A 401 29.88 13.14 15.23
N LEU A 402 29.24 12.31 16.05
CA LEU A 402 29.80 11.74 17.26
C LEU A 402 30.09 10.26 17.05
N GLU A 403 31.28 9.82 17.44
CA GLU A 403 31.61 8.41 17.59
C GLU A 403 31.92 8.10 19.05
N GLY A 404 31.42 6.98 19.56
CA GLY A 404 31.59 6.65 20.96
C GLY A 404 31.18 5.23 21.34
N THR A 405 31.23 4.98 22.65
CA THR A 405 30.71 3.75 23.26
C THR A 405 29.39 4.06 23.94
N PHE A 406 28.37 3.26 23.64
CA PHE A 406 27.06 3.21 24.28
C PHE A 406 27.05 2.06 25.29
N GLU A 407 26.64 2.32 26.52
CA GLU A 407 26.57 1.33 27.59
C GLU A 407 25.20 1.42 28.27
N THR A 408 24.53 0.29 28.43
CA THR A 408 23.23 0.22 29.14
C THR A 408 23.05 -1.14 29.81
N SER A 409 22.30 -1.16 30.91
CA SER A 409 21.81 -2.39 31.54
C SER A 409 20.54 -2.92 30.88
N GLU A 410 19.89 -2.14 30.03
CA GLU A 410 18.68 -2.54 29.32
C GLU A 410 18.99 -3.55 28.22
N ARG A 411 18.04 -4.45 27.94
CA ARG A 411 18.15 -5.37 26.80
C ARG A 411 17.82 -4.63 25.51
N VAL A 412 18.85 -4.07 24.88
CA VAL A 412 18.73 -3.42 23.57
C VAL A 412 18.99 -4.46 22.47
N ARG A 413 17.98 -4.69 21.63
CA ARG A 413 18.12 -5.31 20.31
C ARG A 413 17.81 -4.23 19.29
N ALA A 414 18.77 -3.94 18.43
CA ALA A 414 18.65 -2.97 17.35
C ALA A 414 19.22 -3.63 16.10
N ASP A 415 18.48 -3.54 15.00
CA ASP A 415 18.96 -3.96 13.70
C ASP A 415 20.00 -2.95 13.18
N THR A 416 20.71 -3.31 12.10
CA THR A 416 21.84 -2.49 11.59
C THR A 416 21.37 -1.11 11.13
N SER A 417 20.14 -1.02 10.65
CA SER A 417 19.52 0.21 10.16
C SER A 417 18.80 1.03 11.23
N ASP A 418 18.56 0.48 12.42
CA ASP A 418 17.80 1.16 13.47
C ASP A 418 18.52 2.40 14.02
N LEU A 419 17.73 3.36 14.48
CA LEU A 419 18.22 4.57 15.10
C LEU A 419 17.98 4.55 16.61
N VAL A 420 18.90 5.12 17.37
CA VAL A 420 18.77 5.38 18.80
C VAL A 420 18.73 6.88 18.99
N SER A 421 17.61 7.39 19.48
CA SER A 421 17.48 8.78 19.91
C SER A 421 18.07 8.90 21.31
N LEU A 422 19.08 9.74 21.48
CA LEU A 422 19.77 10.04 22.73
C LEU A 422 19.47 11.48 23.12
N ARG A 423 19.04 11.70 24.35
CA ARG A 423 18.70 13.02 24.86
C ARG A 423 19.79 13.58 25.77
N LEU A 424 20.58 14.49 25.24
CA LEU A 424 21.75 15.06 25.89
C LEU A 424 21.43 16.45 26.47
N ASN A 425 22.00 16.77 27.62
CA ASN A 425 22.01 18.12 28.16
C ASN A 425 23.45 18.65 28.07
N LEU A 426 23.74 19.44 27.03
CA LEU A 426 25.08 19.93 26.72
C LEU A 426 25.05 21.45 26.51
N GLY A 427 26.02 22.16 27.06
CA GLY A 427 26.11 23.62 26.90
C GLY A 427 24.93 24.40 27.49
N GLY A 428 24.16 23.80 28.41
CA GLY A 428 22.92 24.39 28.95
C GLY A 428 21.68 24.19 28.07
N GLU A 429 21.82 23.50 26.94
CA GLU A 429 20.75 23.19 26.00
C GLU A 429 20.41 21.69 26.04
N ARG A 430 19.14 21.36 25.77
CA ARG A 430 18.69 19.98 25.57
C ARG A 430 18.77 19.67 24.08
N VAL A 431 19.54 18.65 23.73
CA VAL A 431 19.81 18.25 22.35
C VAL A 431 19.45 16.79 22.19
N ASP A 432 18.57 16.48 21.26
CA ASP A 432 18.28 15.10 20.87
C ASP A 432 19.22 14.75 19.70
N VAL A 433 20.06 13.71 19.85
CA VAL A 433 20.96 13.20 18.81
C VAL A 433 20.58 11.78 18.42
N PHE A 434 20.65 11.46 17.13
CA PHE A 434 20.27 10.15 16.61
C PHE A 434 21.51 9.36 16.19
N ALA A 435 21.63 8.11 16.65
CA ALA A 435 22.79 7.25 16.40
C ALA A 435 22.43 5.86 15.91
N ARG A 436 23.35 5.25 15.15
CA ARG A 436 23.30 3.81 14.83
C ARG A 436 24.19 3.05 15.80
N LEU A 437 23.73 1.87 16.22
CA LEU A 437 24.51 0.97 17.06
C LEU A 437 25.20 -0.08 16.17
N GLU A 438 26.51 -0.24 16.33
CA GLU A 438 27.27 -1.26 15.62
C GLU A 438 27.43 -2.49 16.51
N SER A 439 26.62 -3.51 16.27
CA SER A 439 26.59 -4.77 17.04
C SER A 439 27.77 -5.71 16.70
N ALA A 440 28.36 -5.58 15.50
CA ALA A 440 29.46 -6.44 15.04
C ALA A 440 30.80 -6.22 15.80
N SER A 441 30.89 -5.22 16.66
CA SER A 441 32.12 -4.89 17.41
C SER A 441 31.86 -4.63 18.90
N ALA A 442 30.97 -5.43 19.50
CA ALA A 442 30.79 -5.48 20.94
C ALA A 442 32.12 -5.83 21.63
N MET A 443 32.63 -4.90 22.46
CA MET A 443 33.92 -5.05 23.14
C MET A 443 33.76 -5.78 24.49
N ALA A 444 32.59 -5.69 25.12
CA ALA A 444 32.15 -6.40 26.31
C ALA A 444 30.61 -6.53 26.34
N SER A 445 30.07 -7.42 27.18
CA SER A 445 28.61 -7.58 27.34
C SER A 445 27.97 -6.27 27.82
N GLY A 446 27.08 -5.67 27.02
CA GLY A 446 26.39 -4.41 27.34
C GLY A 446 27.05 -3.14 26.78
N GLU A 447 28.22 -3.25 26.14
CA GLU A 447 28.88 -2.14 25.43
C GLU A 447 28.72 -2.28 23.91
N LEU A 448 28.18 -1.25 23.28
CA LEU A 448 27.98 -1.15 21.85
C LEU A 448 28.73 0.07 21.32
N ARG A 449 29.24 0.00 20.09
CA ARG A 449 29.74 1.21 19.41
C ARG A 449 28.57 2.00 18.87
N LEU A 450 28.66 3.32 18.95
CA LEU A 450 27.66 4.22 18.41
C LEU A 450 28.32 5.20 17.44
N ARG A 451 27.58 5.53 16.38
CA ARG A 451 27.90 6.64 15.48
C ARG A 451 26.65 7.46 15.19
N THR A 452 26.69 8.77 15.43
CA THR A 452 25.52 9.63 15.15
C THR A 452 25.35 9.90 13.67
N VAL A 453 24.11 10.19 13.27
CA VAL A 453 23.88 10.85 11.99
C VAL A 453 24.36 12.30 12.04
N PRO A 454 24.90 12.86 10.94
CA PRO A 454 25.32 14.25 10.88
C PRO A 454 24.15 15.19 11.19
N GLN A 455 24.33 16.05 12.20
CA GLN A 455 23.33 17.02 12.66
C GLN A 455 23.95 18.37 12.95
N ARG A 456 23.33 19.44 12.45
CA ARG A 456 23.68 20.82 12.76
C ARG A 456 23.36 21.12 14.22
N VAL A 457 24.35 21.64 14.93
CA VAL A 457 24.26 22.00 16.34
C VAL A 457 24.71 23.44 16.56
N SER A 458 24.32 24.05 17.68
CA SER A 458 24.80 25.37 18.07
C SER A 458 26.31 25.33 18.38
N GLU A 459 27.02 26.45 18.23
CA GLU A 459 28.45 26.51 18.56
C GLU A 459 28.73 26.15 20.03
N ALA A 460 27.82 26.55 20.93
CA ALA A 460 27.90 26.21 22.35
C ALA A 460 27.79 24.70 22.60
N VAL A 461 26.85 24.03 21.91
CA VAL A 461 26.69 22.57 21.96
C VAL A 461 27.91 21.88 21.36
N ALA A 462 28.42 22.33 20.21
CA ALA A 462 29.60 21.76 19.57
C ALA A 462 30.85 21.84 20.47
N ALA A 463 31.06 22.99 21.13
CA ALA A 463 32.14 23.16 22.09
C ALA A 463 31.99 22.24 23.31
N ALA A 464 30.76 22.11 23.83
CA ALA A 464 30.46 21.20 24.94
C ALA A 464 30.64 19.72 24.57
N MET A 465 30.27 19.32 23.35
CA MET A 465 30.52 17.97 22.83
C MET A 465 32.01 17.65 22.78
N ARG A 466 32.84 18.54 22.22
CA ARG A 466 34.31 18.37 22.21
C ARG A 466 34.90 18.32 23.61
N ALA A 467 34.42 19.17 24.52
CA ALA A 467 34.86 19.16 25.92
C ALA A 467 34.49 17.85 26.66
N ALA A 468 33.47 17.14 26.19
CA ALA A 468 33.04 15.85 26.73
C ALA A 468 33.78 14.65 26.12
N GLU A 469 34.71 14.84 25.18
CA GLU A 469 35.55 13.76 24.65
C GLU A 469 36.30 13.05 25.76
N GLY A 470 36.22 11.72 25.77
CA GLY A 470 36.82 10.85 26.79
C GLY A 470 36.09 10.82 28.13
N VAL A 471 35.13 11.71 28.39
CA VAL A 471 34.37 11.78 29.65
C VAL A 471 33.07 10.98 29.52
N PRO A 472 32.75 10.06 30.46
CA PRO A 472 31.47 9.36 30.43
C PRO A 472 30.34 10.31 30.83
N ILE A 473 29.36 10.47 29.95
CA ILE A 473 28.09 11.15 30.21
C ILE A 473 27.09 10.08 30.65
N ARG A 474 26.48 10.23 31.83
CA ARG A 474 25.61 9.23 32.46
C ARG A 474 24.15 9.68 32.45
N ASP A 475 23.26 8.73 32.73
CA ASP A 475 21.82 8.95 32.92
C ASP A 475 21.15 9.62 31.70
N ILE A 476 21.62 9.27 30.50
CA ILE A 476 21.05 9.75 29.24
C ILE A 476 19.81 8.93 28.93
N ALA A 477 18.68 9.59 28.75
CA ALA A 477 17.48 8.94 28.25
C ALA A 477 17.68 8.55 26.78
N PHE A 478 17.39 7.29 26.46
CA PHE A 478 17.43 6.80 25.09
C PHE A 478 16.12 6.12 24.69
N GLU A 479 15.86 6.11 23.39
CA GLU A 479 14.77 5.36 22.75
C GLU A 479 15.27 4.74 21.45
N VAL A 480 15.03 3.44 21.26
CA VAL A 480 15.28 2.75 19.97
C VAL A 480 14.10 2.99 19.04
N LEU A 481 14.39 3.52 17.87
CA LEU A 481 13.46 3.84 16.79
C LEU A 481 13.68 2.83 15.66
N PRO A 482 12.75 1.87 15.43
CA PRO A 482 12.87 0.95 14.32
C PRO A 482 12.80 1.73 13.01
N LEU A 483 13.84 1.62 12.18
CA LEU A 483 13.86 2.37 10.91
C LEU A 483 13.06 1.60 9.87
N LEU A 484 11.83 2.05 9.62
CA LEU A 484 10.98 1.47 8.58
C LEU A 484 11.23 2.15 7.24
N SER A 485 11.39 1.36 6.19
CA SER A 485 11.56 1.83 4.82
C SER A 485 10.88 0.89 3.82
N THR A 486 11.20 1.00 2.54
CA THR A 486 10.65 0.19 1.44
C THR A 486 10.86 -1.33 1.56
N PRO A 487 11.80 -1.87 2.36
CA PRO A 487 11.79 -3.30 2.66
C PRO A 487 10.52 -3.76 3.38
N CYS A 488 9.86 -2.90 4.17
CA CYS A 488 8.54 -3.21 4.73
C CYS A 488 7.48 -3.39 3.62
N ASP A 489 7.55 -2.56 2.59
CA ASP A 489 6.65 -2.66 1.43
C ASP A 489 6.96 -3.93 0.62
N LEU A 490 8.24 -4.29 0.47
CA LEU A 490 8.67 -5.53 -0.17
C LEU A 490 8.14 -6.76 0.60
N TYR A 491 8.18 -6.74 1.94
CA TYR A 491 7.57 -7.78 2.77
C TYR A 491 6.06 -7.91 2.47
N ALA A 492 5.33 -6.79 2.47
CA ALA A 492 3.89 -6.79 2.20
C ALA A 492 3.57 -7.37 0.80
N ILE A 493 4.39 -7.06 -0.20
CA ILE A 493 4.31 -7.64 -1.54
C ILE A 493 4.63 -9.14 -1.52
N GLY A 494 5.58 -9.59 -0.71
CA GLY A 494 5.84 -11.02 -0.47
C GLY A 494 4.58 -11.73 0.07
N VAL A 495 3.87 -11.12 1.01
CA VAL A 495 2.59 -11.63 1.53
C VAL A 495 1.50 -11.64 0.45
N LEU A 496 1.40 -10.59 -0.37
CA LEU A 496 0.48 -10.57 -1.52
C LEU A 496 0.81 -11.67 -2.55
N SER A 497 2.10 -11.97 -2.74
CA SER A 497 2.56 -13.05 -3.62
C SER A 497 2.16 -14.42 -3.05
N VAL A 498 2.28 -14.62 -1.73
CA VAL A 498 1.76 -15.82 -1.05
C VAL A 498 0.24 -15.94 -1.23
N LYS A 499 -0.50 -14.85 -1.04
CA LYS A 499 -1.96 -14.82 -1.27
C LYS A 499 -2.28 -15.23 -2.71
N ALA A 500 -1.64 -14.61 -3.68
CA ALA A 500 -1.87 -14.91 -5.08
C ALA A 500 -1.58 -16.38 -5.41
N LEU A 501 -0.42 -16.91 -4.99
CA LEU A 501 0.11 -18.17 -5.52
C LEU A 501 -0.22 -19.40 -4.68
N PHE A 502 -0.42 -19.25 -3.37
CA PHE A 502 -0.48 -20.36 -2.41
C PHE A 502 -1.80 -20.39 -1.62
N THR A 503 -2.80 -19.60 -2.02
CA THR A 503 -4.15 -19.65 -1.46
C THR A 503 -5.17 -20.00 -2.55
N GLY A 504 -6.12 -20.85 -2.17
CA GLY A 504 -7.10 -21.47 -3.06
C GLY A 504 -7.69 -22.71 -2.38
N GLY A 505 -8.77 -23.28 -2.92
CA GLY A 505 -9.29 -24.58 -2.45
C GLY A 505 -9.58 -24.72 -0.94
N GLY A 506 -9.78 -23.62 -0.22
CA GLY A 506 -9.99 -23.59 1.24
C GLY A 506 -8.75 -23.28 2.09
N LYS A 507 -7.55 -23.23 1.50
CA LYS A 507 -6.33 -22.82 2.21
C LYS A 507 -6.33 -21.31 2.48
N HIS A 508 -6.16 -20.94 3.74
CA HIS A 508 -6.20 -19.53 4.16
C HIS A 508 -4.81 -18.90 4.17
N LEU A 509 -4.76 -17.58 3.96
CA LEU A 509 -3.51 -16.82 3.89
C LEU A 509 -2.60 -16.96 5.12
N PRO A 510 -3.08 -16.94 6.37
CA PRO A 510 -2.20 -17.12 7.53
C PRO A 510 -1.44 -18.46 7.51
N GLU A 511 -2.12 -19.53 7.10
CA GLU A 511 -1.53 -20.87 6.96
C GLU A 511 -0.48 -20.89 5.84
N ALA A 512 -0.83 -20.38 4.65
CA ALA A 512 0.10 -20.31 3.52
C ALA A 512 1.34 -19.45 3.82
N LEU A 513 1.16 -18.35 4.56
CA LEU A 513 2.25 -17.46 4.94
C LEU A 513 3.20 -18.11 5.95
N ASP A 514 2.67 -18.79 6.97
CA ASP A 514 3.50 -19.50 7.94
C ASP A 514 4.37 -20.56 7.25
N GLU A 515 3.78 -21.30 6.31
CA GLU A 515 4.49 -22.31 5.53
C GLU A 515 5.57 -21.70 4.62
N ALA A 516 5.28 -20.59 3.95
CA ALA A 516 6.27 -19.88 3.12
C ALA A 516 7.45 -19.35 3.97
N LEU A 517 7.18 -18.80 5.16
CA LEU A 517 8.21 -18.34 6.08
C LEU A 517 8.99 -19.52 6.70
N SER A 518 8.34 -20.66 6.94
CA SER A 518 8.97 -21.89 7.40
C SER A 518 9.92 -22.44 6.34
N LEU A 519 9.51 -22.48 5.07
CA LEU A 519 10.36 -22.85 3.93
C LEU A 519 11.59 -21.94 3.84
N ALA A 520 11.38 -20.61 3.96
CA ALA A 520 12.47 -19.64 3.93
C ALA A 520 13.51 -19.90 5.04
N ARG A 521 13.07 -20.18 6.27
CA ARG A 521 13.97 -20.52 7.39
C ARG A 521 14.71 -21.84 7.16
N GLN A 522 14.05 -22.87 6.63
CA GLN A 522 14.71 -24.15 6.32
C GLN A 522 15.75 -24.01 5.20
N ALA A 523 15.44 -23.25 4.14
CA ALA A 523 16.40 -22.97 3.09
C ALA A 523 17.60 -22.15 3.59
N ALA A 524 17.39 -21.23 4.54
CA ALA A 524 18.47 -20.49 5.20
C ALA A 524 19.35 -21.40 6.11
N ALA A 525 18.74 -22.35 6.83
CA ALA A 525 19.48 -23.34 7.60
C ALA A 525 20.37 -24.22 6.70
N LEU A 526 19.83 -24.70 5.57
CA LEU A 526 20.61 -25.45 4.59
C LEU A 526 21.75 -24.63 3.97
N HIS A 527 21.57 -23.31 3.79
CA HIS A 527 22.67 -22.45 3.35
C HIS A 527 23.85 -22.49 4.34
N ALA A 528 23.58 -22.42 5.64
CA ALA A 528 24.61 -22.52 6.67
C ALA A 528 25.28 -23.91 6.70
N GLU A 529 24.51 -24.98 6.55
CA GLU A 529 25.02 -26.36 6.56
C GLU A 529 25.85 -26.70 5.31
N LEU A 530 25.47 -26.19 4.14
CA LEU A 530 26.08 -26.51 2.84
C LEU A 530 27.22 -25.56 2.44
N GLY A 531 27.89 -24.94 3.40
CA GLY A 531 29.13 -24.17 3.16
C GLY A 531 28.96 -22.66 3.04
N GLY A 532 27.79 -22.11 3.36
CA GLY A 532 27.58 -20.67 3.46
C GLY A 532 27.82 -19.93 2.13
N ALA A 533 28.31 -18.69 2.22
CA ALA A 533 28.52 -17.81 1.08
C ALA A 533 29.49 -18.37 0.02
N ASP A 534 30.42 -19.23 0.42
CA ASP A 534 31.50 -19.73 -0.46
C ASP A 534 31.20 -21.08 -1.13
N GLY A 535 30.09 -21.74 -0.77
CA GLY A 535 29.81 -23.11 -1.23
C GLY A 535 28.35 -23.55 -1.29
N ALA A 536 27.41 -22.79 -0.72
CA ALA A 536 26.01 -23.21 -0.74
C ALA A 536 25.41 -23.14 -2.16
N PRO A 537 24.59 -24.13 -2.57
CA PRO A 537 23.87 -24.11 -3.86
C PRO A 537 22.99 -22.86 -4.03
N GLU A 538 22.45 -22.59 -5.21
CA GLU A 538 21.47 -21.50 -5.35
C GLU A 538 20.17 -21.80 -4.55
N LEU A 539 19.44 -20.76 -4.15
CA LEU A 539 18.20 -20.89 -3.36
C LEU A 539 17.19 -21.89 -3.97
N ARG A 540 17.02 -21.89 -5.29
CA ARG A 540 16.10 -22.83 -5.96
C ARG A 540 16.49 -24.30 -5.74
N GLU A 541 17.80 -24.61 -5.69
CA GLU A 541 18.29 -25.96 -5.45
C GLU A 541 18.12 -26.34 -3.98
N ARG A 542 18.33 -25.40 -3.06
CA ARG A 542 18.02 -25.64 -1.64
C ARG A 542 16.53 -25.90 -1.42
N ILE A 543 15.64 -25.15 -2.08
CA ILE A 543 14.20 -25.41 -2.03
C ILE A 543 13.87 -26.79 -2.58
N ARG A 544 14.46 -27.19 -3.70
CA ARG A 544 14.31 -28.56 -4.23
C ARG A 544 14.72 -29.61 -3.20
N LEU A 545 15.87 -29.44 -2.54
CA LEU A 545 16.32 -30.36 -1.48
C LEU A 545 15.37 -30.43 -0.29
N VAL A 546 14.73 -29.32 0.09
CA VAL A 546 13.70 -29.29 1.16
C VAL A 546 12.48 -30.12 0.75
N PHE A 547 12.00 -29.98 -0.49
CA PHE A 547 10.86 -30.76 -1.00
C PHE A 547 11.19 -32.25 -1.19
N ASP A 548 12.40 -32.57 -1.65
CA ASP A 548 12.87 -33.96 -1.77
C ASP A 548 12.95 -34.66 -0.39
N ALA A 549 13.20 -33.89 0.67
CA ALA A 549 13.33 -34.41 2.03
C ALA A 549 11.98 -34.63 2.75
N ASP A 550 10.94 -33.88 2.39
CA ASP A 550 9.62 -33.96 3.02
C ASP A 550 8.49 -33.66 2.02
N GLU A 551 7.77 -34.71 1.63
CA GLU A 551 6.68 -34.66 0.64
C GLU A 551 5.53 -33.73 1.07
N ARG A 552 5.37 -33.44 2.37
CA ARG A 552 4.33 -32.52 2.87
C ARG A 552 4.49 -31.11 2.31
N TRP A 553 5.70 -30.72 1.91
CA TRP A 553 5.93 -29.44 1.23
C TRP A 553 5.22 -29.35 -0.12
N ALA A 554 5.15 -30.46 -0.87
CA ALA A 554 4.43 -30.52 -2.14
C ALA A 554 2.92 -30.32 -1.92
N GLU A 555 2.36 -30.91 -0.87
CA GLU A 555 0.96 -30.73 -0.50
C GLU A 555 0.66 -29.31 0.00
N SER A 556 1.57 -28.71 0.76
CA SER A 556 1.36 -27.40 1.38
C SER A 556 1.63 -26.23 0.42
N LEU A 557 2.73 -26.26 -0.34
CA LEU A 557 3.20 -25.15 -1.17
C LEU A 557 3.31 -25.52 -2.66
N GLY A 558 2.61 -26.56 -3.11
CA GLY A 558 2.57 -26.96 -4.52
C GLY A 558 1.63 -26.10 -5.39
N PRO A 559 1.72 -26.23 -6.72
CA PRO A 559 0.96 -25.43 -7.67
C PRO A 559 -0.55 -25.68 -7.67
N GLN A 560 -1.05 -26.76 -7.06
CA GLN A 560 -2.48 -27.06 -6.94
C GLN A 560 -3.29 -25.90 -6.34
N TRP A 561 -2.68 -25.10 -5.46
CA TRP A 561 -3.32 -23.96 -4.80
C TRP A 561 -3.57 -22.76 -5.71
N LEU A 562 -3.09 -22.77 -6.96
CA LEU A 562 -3.36 -21.71 -7.91
C LEU A 562 -4.84 -21.62 -8.29
N THR A 563 -5.59 -22.72 -8.19
CA THR A 563 -7.00 -22.81 -8.57
C THR A 563 -7.84 -23.43 -7.45
N ARG A 564 -9.17 -23.34 -7.55
CA ARG A 564 -10.12 -23.99 -6.63
C ARG A 564 -10.49 -25.40 -7.08
N GLU A 565 -9.84 -25.91 -8.11
CA GLU A 565 -10.13 -27.24 -8.66
C GLU A 565 -9.43 -28.32 -7.84
N GLU A 566 -10.10 -29.46 -7.66
CA GLU A 566 -9.52 -30.58 -6.95
C GLU A 566 -8.41 -31.22 -7.80
N LEU A 567 -7.17 -30.93 -7.41
CA LEU A 567 -5.94 -31.43 -8.00
C LEU A 567 -5.01 -31.91 -6.89
N SER A 568 -4.45 -33.10 -7.05
CA SER A 568 -3.33 -33.54 -6.21
C SER A 568 -2.06 -32.74 -6.53
N ALA A 569 -1.12 -32.68 -5.59
CA ALA A 569 0.17 -32.03 -5.82
C ALA A 569 0.91 -32.63 -7.02
N GLN A 570 0.87 -33.96 -7.16
CA GLN A 570 1.51 -34.65 -8.29
C GLN A 570 0.88 -34.25 -9.63
N GLU A 571 -0.45 -34.28 -9.76
CA GLU A 571 -1.14 -33.85 -10.98
C GLU A 571 -0.82 -32.40 -11.35
N ALA A 572 -0.63 -31.53 -10.36
CA ALA A 572 -0.27 -30.14 -10.59
C ALA A 572 1.19 -29.97 -11.05
N PHE A 573 2.14 -30.74 -10.49
CA PHE A 573 3.54 -30.76 -10.91
C PHE A 573 3.77 -31.40 -12.29
N ASP A 574 2.88 -32.29 -12.73
CA ASP A 574 2.90 -32.82 -14.10
C ASP A 574 2.65 -31.72 -15.16
N LEU A 575 2.06 -30.59 -14.76
CA LEU A 575 1.72 -29.46 -15.63
C LEU A 575 2.59 -28.24 -15.44
N VAL A 576 2.91 -27.92 -14.19
CA VAL A 576 3.82 -26.83 -13.84
C VAL A 576 5.17 -27.46 -13.50
N PRO A 577 6.18 -27.35 -14.39
CA PRO A 577 7.46 -28.01 -14.17
C PRO A 577 8.06 -27.64 -12.80
N PRO A 578 8.52 -28.62 -12.01
CA PRO A 578 9.11 -28.36 -10.69
C PRO A 578 10.19 -27.27 -10.72
N GLU A 579 11.05 -27.25 -11.73
CA GLU A 579 12.13 -26.27 -11.89
C GLU A 579 11.61 -24.84 -12.04
N LEU A 580 10.45 -24.66 -12.68
CA LEU A 580 9.78 -23.37 -12.73
C LEU A 580 9.19 -23.02 -11.37
N TRP A 581 8.55 -23.99 -10.71
CA TRP A 581 7.93 -23.77 -9.41
C TRP A 581 8.94 -23.42 -8.30
N TRP A 582 10.10 -24.07 -8.27
CA TRP A 582 11.20 -23.73 -7.35
C TRP A 582 11.69 -22.30 -7.55
N ARG A 583 11.66 -21.78 -8.78
CA ARG A 583 11.98 -20.38 -9.06
C ARG A 583 10.90 -19.43 -8.57
N VAL A 584 9.62 -19.81 -8.68
CA VAL A 584 8.49 -19.05 -8.12
C VAL A 584 8.65 -18.94 -6.60
N LEU A 585 8.85 -20.06 -5.91
CA LEU A 585 9.06 -20.08 -4.46
C LEU A 585 10.31 -19.28 -4.07
N ALA A 586 11.42 -19.43 -4.79
CA ALA A 586 12.63 -18.64 -4.55
C ALA A 586 12.37 -17.13 -4.71
N ALA A 587 11.61 -16.70 -5.73
CA ALA A 587 11.27 -15.29 -5.92
C ALA A 587 10.46 -14.74 -4.75
N VAL A 588 9.48 -15.50 -4.24
CA VAL A 588 8.67 -15.09 -3.07
C VAL A 588 9.51 -15.05 -1.80
N VAL A 589 10.32 -16.07 -1.53
CA VAL A 589 11.18 -16.14 -0.32
C VAL A 589 12.13 -14.94 -0.24
N ARG A 590 12.69 -14.50 -1.37
CA ARG A 590 13.59 -13.34 -1.45
C ARG A 590 12.93 -12.02 -1.06
N MET A 591 11.60 -11.92 -1.16
CA MET A 591 10.85 -10.70 -0.79
C MET A 591 10.68 -10.53 0.72
N PHE A 592 11.04 -11.49 1.56
CA PHE A 592 10.95 -11.37 3.02
C PHE A 592 12.29 -10.88 3.60
N PRO A 593 12.41 -9.60 4.03
CA PRO A 593 13.66 -9.07 4.55
C PRO A 593 14.12 -9.78 5.82
N GLY A 594 15.42 -9.99 5.96
CA GLY A 594 16.03 -10.52 7.19
C GLY A 594 15.74 -11.97 7.55
N VAL A 595 14.97 -12.71 6.74
CA VAL A 595 14.68 -14.13 7.01
C VAL A 595 15.89 -15.04 6.76
N GLY A 596 16.75 -14.68 5.81
CA GLY A 596 17.94 -15.46 5.48
C GLY A 596 18.91 -14.73 4.56
N PRO A 597 20.02 -15.38 4.19
CA PRO A 597 21.07 -14.78 3.35
C PRO A 597 20.61 -14.46 1.92
N ASP A 598 19.52 -15.07 1.44
CA ASP A 598 18.97 -14.82 0.11
C ASP A 598 17.95 -13.66 0.08
N SER A 599 17.52 -13.14 1.22
CA SER A 599 16.61 -12.00 1.29
C SER A 599 17.20 -10.81 0.51
N ILE A 600 16.36 -10.11 -0.27
CA ILE A 600 16.80 -8.93 -1.04
C ILE A 600 17.34 -7.84 -0.10
N CYS A 601 16.70 -7.70 1.06
CA CYS A 601 17.06 -6.74 2.11
C CYS A 601 17.47 -7.48 3.38
N LYS A 602 18.50 -6.98 4.05
CA LYS A 602 19.02 -7.55 5.31
C LYS A 602 18.10 -7.29 6.48
N ASP A 603 17.48 -6.12 6.52
CA ASP A 603 16.55 -5.70 7.55
C ASP A 603 15.49 -4.75 6.96
N LEU A 604 14.62 -4.23 7.82
CA LEU A 604 13.48 -3.41 7.41
C LEU A 604 13.83 -1.96 7.04
N GLY A 605 15.04 -1.53 7.37
CA GLY A 605 15.59 -0.20 7.06
C GLY A 605 16.64 -0.21 5.94
N ASP A 606 16.95 -1.38 5.37
CA ASP A 606 17.95 -1.60 4.31
C ASP A 606 17.53 -1.03 2.94
N ALA A 607 17.34 0.28 2.90
CA ALA A 607 17.11 1.07 1.70
C ALA A 607 18.21 2.12 1.55
N GLN A 608 18.73 2.26 0.33
CA GLN A 608 19.70 3.30 0.03
C GLN A 608 19.06 4.69 0.09
N SER A 609 19.79 5.65 0.68
CA SER A 609 19.36 7.05 0.71
C SER A 609 19.17 7.58 -0.72
N GLY A 610 17.99 8.14 -1.03
CA GLY A 610 17.62 8.61 -2.36
C GLY A 610 17.32 7.50 -3.39
N GLY A 611 17.42 6.23 -3.01
CA GLY A 611 17.22 5.06 -3.87
C GLY A 611 16.18 4.08 -3.34
N ALA A 612 15.19 4.55 -2.57
CA ALA A 612 14.23 3.68 -1.87
C ALA A 612 13.47 2.72 -2.82
N HIS A 613 13.19 3.13 -4.06
CA HIS A 613 12.53 2.30 -5.08
C HIS A 613 13.40 1.14 -5.59
N ARG A 614 14.73 1.21 -5.47
CA ARG A 614 15.63 0.17 -6.01
C ARG A 614 15.53 -1.16 -5.28
N VAL A 615 14.98 -1.15 -4.06
CA VAL A 615 14.68 -2.37 -3.29
C VAL A 615 13.81 -3.34 -4.09
N PHE A 616 12.97 -2.85 -5.01
CA PHE A 616 12.07 -3.69 -5.80
C PHE A 616 12.70 -4.27 -7.07
N GLU A 617 13.83 -3.73 -7.56
CA GLU A 617 14.43 -4.12 -8.84
C GLU A 617 14.75 -5.63 -8.94
N PRO A 618 15.40 -6.27 -7.95
CA PRO A 618 15.71 -7.71 -8.04
C PRO A 618 14.45 -8.59 -8.10
N ALA A 619 13.39 -8.19 -7.41
CA ALA A 619 12.10 -8.88 -7.43
C ALA A 619 11.41 -8.74 -8.80
N MET A 620 11.43 -7.54 -9.37
CA MET A 620 10.90 -7.27 -10.72
C MET A 620 11.64 -8.07 -11.80
N GLU A 621 12.97 -8.15 -11.73
CA GLU A 621 13.79 -8.96 -12.65
C GLU A 621 13.45 -10.45 -12.56
N ALA A 622 13.32 -10.98 -11.33
CA ALA A 622 12.96 -12.38 -11.10
C ALA A 622 11.56 -12.70 -11.67
N LEU A 623 10.58 -11.82 -11.47
CA LEU A 623 9.25 -11.97 -12.05
C LEU A 623 9.25 -11.84 -13.57
N GLY A 624 10.09 -10.97 -14.15
CA GLY A 624 10.30 -10.87 -15.59
C GLY A 624 10.74 -12.21 -16.21
N ASP A 625 11.73 -12.87 -15.62
CA ASP A 625 12.17 -14.23 -16.04
C ASP A 625 11.03 -15.24 -15.91
N LEU A 626 10.29 -15.23 -14.80
CA LEU A 626 9.15 -16.12 -14.57
C LEU A 626 8.00 -15.89 -15.55
N LEU A 627 7.72 -14.65 -15.94
CA LEU A 627 6.70 -14.30 -16.93
C LEU A 627 7.06 -14.82 -18.32
N VAL A 628 8.34 -14.71 -18.72
CA VAL A 628 8.82 -15.25 -20.00
C VAL A 628 8.68 -16.77 -20.02
N ARG A 629 9.05 -17.46 -18.94
CA ARG A 629 8.96 -18.92 -18.83
C ARG A 629 7.53 -19.45 -18.73
N SER A 630 6.68 -18.83 -17.91
CA SER A 630 5.27 -19.21 -17.83
C SER A 630 4.54 -18.98 -19.15
N ARG A 631 4.91 -17.93 -19.91
CA ARG A 631 4.37 -17.70 -21.26
C ARG A 631 4.71 -18.82 -22.24
N SER A 632 5.89 -19.42 -22.16
CA SER A 632 6.25 -20.55 -23.03
C SER A 632 5.48 -21.83 -22.73
N LEU A 633 4.88 -21.96 -21.53
CA LEU A 633 3.98 -23.06 -21.21
C LEU A 633 2.62 -22.92 -21.90
N MET A 634 2.19 -21.69 -22.17
CA MET A 634 0.88 -21.43 -22.77
C MET A 634 0.93 -21.28 -24.29
N LEU A 635 1.95 -20.59 -24.79
CA LEU A 635 2.15 -20.34 -26.21
C LEU A 635 3.09 -21.39 -26.75
N ILE A 636 2.51 -22.38 -27.42
CA ILE A 636 3.23 -23.42 -28.13
C ILE A 636 4.21 -22.78 -29.12
N ASP A 637 5.50 -23.08 -29.00
CA ASP A 637 6.45 -22.84 -30.08
C ASP A 637 6.13 -23.82 -31.22
N TRP A 638 5.51 -23.29 -32.28
CA TRP A 638 5.12 -24.06 -33.45
C TRP A 638 6.32 -24.79 -34.11
N ARG A 639 7.56 -24.27 -33.95
CA ARG A 639 8.76 -24.93 -34.45
C ARG A 639 9.08 -26.16 -33.63
N PHE A 640 9.08 -26.04 -32.31
CA PHE A 640 9.32 -27.15 -31.39
C PHE A 640 8.28 -28.26 -31.58
N ASN A 641 7.00 -27.91 -31.72
CA ASN A 641 5.96 -28.90 -31.99
C ASN A 641 6.09 -29.56 -33.36
N ARG A 642 6.58 -28.87 -34.39
CA ARG A 642 6.89 -29.51 -35.68
C ARG A 642 8.03 -30.53 -35.55
N GLU A 643 9.05 -30.22 -34.75
CA GLU A 643 10.17 -31.13 -34.50
C GLU A 643 9.70 -32.36 -33.70
N VAL A 644 8.98 -32.16 -32.60
CA VAL A 644 8.39 -33.26 -31.81
C VAL A 644 7.44 -34.11 -32.66
N HIS A 645 6.55 -33.49 -33.45
CA HIS A 645 5.70 -34.23 -34.39
C HIS A 645 6.50 -35.00 -35.43
N SER A 646 7.62 -34.46 -35.91
CA SER A 646 8.51 -35.15 -36.85
C SER A 646 9.17 -36.37 -36.20
N VAL A 647 9.62 -36.24 -34.94
CA VAL A 647 10.19 -37.35 -34.17
C VAL A 647 9.14 -38.42 -33.88
N VAL A 648 7.95 -38.04 -33.41
CA VAL A 648 6.85 -38.98 -33.14
C VAL A 648 6.39 -39.69 -34.41
N ARG A 649 6.29 -38.98 -35.56
CA ARG A 649 6.01 -39.61 -36.85
C ARG A 649 7.13 -40.55 -37.27
N GLY A 650 8.38 -40.17 -37.07
CA GLY A 650 9.55 -41.02 -37.34
C GLY A 650 9.53 -42.30 -36.52
N MET A 651 9.31 -42.20 -35.22
CA MET A 651 9.19 -43.34 -34.30
C MET A 651 8.00 -44.24 -34.66
N ARG A 652 6.83 -43.65 -34.96
CA ARG A 652 5.66 -44.42 -35.38
C ARG A 652 5.92 -45.19 -36.69
N THR A 653 6.63 -44.57 -37.64
CA THR A 653 7.00 -45.22 -38.90
C THR A 653 7.99 -46.35 -38.66
N GLN A 654 9.01 -46.14 -37.82
CA GLN A 654 9.94 -47.20 -37.41
C GLN A 654 9.27 -48.35 -36.67
N MET A 655 8.32 -48.09 -35.77
CA MET A 655 7.59 -49.16 -35.05
C MET A 655 6.70 -49.98 -35.99
N ILE A 656 6.10 -49.34 -37.01
CA ILE A 656 5.34 -50.03 -38.06
C ILE A 656 6.28 -50.90 -38.93
N ASP A 657 7.44 -50.36 -39.33
CA ASP A 657 8.43 -51.08 -40.14
C ASP A 657 9.09 -52.25 -39.38
N GLN A 658 9.14 -52.18 -38.04
CA GLN A 658 9.65 -53.25 -37.17
C GLN A 658 8.60 -54.33 -36.84
N GLY A 659 7.38 -54.25 -37.40
CA GLY A 659 6.36 -55.28 -37.22
C GLY A 659 5.75 -55.35 -35.82
N VAL A 660 5.92 -54.31 -35.00
CA VAL A 660 5.26 -54.22 -33.69
C VAL A 660 3.81 -53.79 -33.94
N GLY A 661 2.93 -54.76 -34.04
CA GLY A 661 1.50 -54.52 -34.22
C GLY A 661 0.92 -53.73 -33.05
N ILE A 662 0.65 -52.45 -33.27
CA ILE A 662 -0.19 -51.66 -32.38
C ILE A 662 -1.62 -52.12 -32.66
N GLY A 663 -2.14 -52.99 -31.79
CA GLY A 663 -3.55 -53.38 -31.76
C GLY A 663 -4.42 -52.14 -31.67
N ARG A 664 -5.45 -52.10 -32.51
CA ARG A 664 -6.44 -51.01 -32.60
C ARG A 664 -7.10 -50.70 -31.27
#